data_AF-A0A8K0AAW7-F1
#
_entry.id   AF-A0A8K0AAW7-F1
#
_cell.length_a   1.000
_cell.length_b   1.000
_cell.length_c   1.000
_cell.angle_alpha   90.00
_cell.angle_beta   90.00
_cell.angle_gamma   90.00
#
_symmetry.space_group_name_H-M   'P 1'
#
loop_
_entity.id
_entity.type
_entity.pdbx_description
1 polymer ?
#
loop_
_entity_poly.entity_id
_entity_poly.type
_entity_poly.pdbx_seq_one_letter_code
_entity_poly.pdbx_strand_id
1 'polypeptide(L)'
;MWKTAVLVVAWVALCQSADTARSVEGNRPLSCHGECPEYELLCSSPEYAVRRYKSGLWVSTSVQSPSITKANLIGRRRLHKYLKGENHEKTKMAAITPLVLQMRRLPGNPTREVTVSMMLPRDVASNPPKPIDPKVVIDLVPETIVYVKSFPRQGAGFVPEREAEEFLRTLSEREELFEHEDYFHIAQYDSLSSGMESQNEIWIFAINEVTYRMLQVTGSLDGGQGIPRCLRQDNRPLRWTKINPANVPVLTRDRCPSSFCEEPHCPKYEVMERVGDTIEKRHYTALQVIGYVATSCHYDTAVDQAYMPLWQQMNDTGISSADVQAFVTTIVQSRKDLDGEKGCEKFFVLYYAMDGTATASTVLTKTNNGQPMFQIPKTIQALHGKKDITTFYTQCFGGNVFYDPHSISDTGKLLLDTMKEAGKCVLGDHISISEYHPQSRLFDRYNEIMVDSDEGCSDPGDRPAFSYDIPLSSSYLEPMEVPDVTELCNTTDCAQFSVKMTLGDNLRLVSQDPAKFVCTESTPPSCTYYEAYHKALHPILAYINGKNKDGVSMDMTKPLFGHVLPSERPCGKSFVLCMYLSEKYFDSPPQPLTDSVRISFDENEFVAYEKSFVGNFESTLIDVRVRERIDEMLLQLDGLEPFGVKYNPKLVWLAAYSDPGKEETVMKLFVRDDQNVQNKRKTQVAPTAKDSSAQRYLPMPTSCHSRECLPVRVVQDYGNFLEVYFPKVKGVYTQQNVCESGTSGRLLLQPLHKYFHGYNMEEDEIGGFSYPVSLRYRLFFEHGKEVDVCDALYEMSVALPASYADREIPEPIAEKMKTFERNGTYMYVVAVSGIYSQETIKDKTYHLLVDLTQEHLTIERYYSVIFTYDPPFTDIEERMTYIGLVKESQNGDNSESQDVGTSKGKEQVKQQQDD
;
A
#
# COMPACT_ATOMS: atom_id res chain seq x y z
N MET A 1 60.49 -56.72 15.72
CA MET A 1 59.21 -56.81 14.98
C MET A 1 58.08 -56.27 15.87
N TRP A 2 57.05 -55.68 15.25
CA TRP A 2 55.64 -55.52 15.68
C TRP A 2 55.15 -55.64 17.15
N LYS A 3 54.20 -54.73 17.46
CA LYS A 3 53.08 -54.80 18.43
C LYS A 3 53.44 -54.66 19.93
N THR A 4 52.83 -53.82 20.79
CA THR A 4 51.47 -53.19 20.93
C THR A 4 50.36 -54.18 21.30
N ALA A 5 49.32 -53.90 22.11
CA ALA A 5 48.95 -52.78 23.01
C ALA A 5 48.17 -53.40 24.23
N VAL A 6 47.48 -52.76 25.19
CA VAL A 6 46.92 -51.40 25.42
C VAL A 6 46.92 -51.13 26.94
N LEU A 7 47.01 -49.87 27.39
CA LEU A 7 46.49 -49.46 28.72
C LEU A 7 46.07 -47.97 28.71
N VAL A 8 44.96 -47.66 29.38
CA VAL A 8 44.34 -46.31 29.44
C VAL A 8 44.65 -45.66 30.79
N VAL A 9 45.08 -44.39 30.77
CA VAL A 9 45.16 -43.53 31.97
C VAL A 9 44.64 -42.14 31.61
N ALA A 10 43.63 -41.66 32.33
CA ALA A 10 43.12 -40.30 32.17
C ALA A 10 44.07 -39.28 32.82
N TRP A 11 44.27 -38.13 32.17
CA TRP A 11 44.98 -37.00 32.74
C TRP A 11 44.03 -35.81 32.90
N VAL A 12 43.91 -35.32 34.13
CA VAL A 12 43.26 -34.04 34.43
C VAL A 12 44.32 -32.95 34.33
N ALA A 13 44.12 -31.98 33.43
CA ALA A 13 44.92 -30.77 33.34
C ALA A 13 43.99 -29.56 33.52
N LEU A 14 44.38 -28.62 34.38
CA LEU A 14 43.62 -27.38 34.58
C LEU A 14 43.91 -26.43 33.40
N CYS A 15 42.97 -26.31 32.47
CA CYS A 15 42.89 -25.12 31.63
C CYS A 15 42.31 -23.98 32.46
N GLN A 16 43.11 -22.95 32.72
CA GLN A 16 42.56 -21.63 33.04
C GLN A 16 42.01 -21.04 31.73
N SER A 17 40.70 -20.86 31.63
CA SER A 17 40.13 -20.20 30.46
C SER A 17 40.39 -18.69 30.55
N ALA A 18 41.40 -18.24 29.81
CA ALA A 18 41.60 -16.83 29.53
C ALA A 18 40.58 -16.40 28.46
N ASP A 19 39.30 -16.33 28.87
CA ASP A 19 38.19 -15.90 28.01
C ASP A 19 38.30 -14.40 27.70
N THR A 20 39.19 -14.06 26.77
CA THR A 20 39.27 -12.74 26.15
C THR A 20 38.03 -12.51 25.30
N ALA A 21 36.97 -12.03 25.93
CA ALA A 21 35.72 -11.67 25.27
C ALA A 21 35.98 -10.72 24.09
N ARG A 22 35.84 -11.24 22.86
CA ARG A 22 35.90 -10.44 21.64
C ARG A 22 34.76 -9.42 21.66
N SER A 23 35.08 -8.16 21.96
CA SER A 23 34.10 -7.08 21.94
C SER A 23 33.51 -6.93 20.54
N VAL A 24 32.20 -7.17 20.41
CA VAL A 24 31.44 -7.02 19.16
C VAL A 24 31.50 -5.57 18.69
N GLU A 25 31.66 -5.37 17.39
CA GLU A 25 32.02 -4.08 16.80
C GLU A 25 30.97 -2.97 17.05
N GLY A 26 29.70 -3.34 17.19
CA GLY A 26 28.61 -2.42 17.48
C GLY A 26 28.55 -1.90 18.93
N ASN A 27 29.18 -2.59 19.89
CA ASN A 27 29.07 -2.31 21.32
C ASN A 27 30.27 -1.55 21.92
N ARG A 28 31.17 -0.99 21.09
CA ARG A 28 32.29 -0.17 21.58
C ARG A 28 31.83 1.29 21.81
N PRO A 29 32.09 1.89 22.99
CA PRO A 29 31.72 3.28 23.25
C PRO A 29 32.61 4.24 22.46
N LEU A 30 31.99 5.14 21.70
CA LEU A 30 32.67 6.20 20.96
C LEU A 30 33.08 7.34 21.90
N SER A 31 34.29 7.89 21.72
CA SER A 31 34.69 9.13 22.40
C SER A 31 34.31 10.34 21.56
N CYS A 32 33.16 10.95 21.89
CA CYS A 32 32.77 12.22 21.29
C CYS A 32 33.16 13.41 22.17
N HIS A 33 33.75 14.43 21.57
CA HIS A 33 33.96 15.73 22.21
C HIS A 33 32.70 16.60 21.98
N GLY A 34 31.73 16.48 22.90
CA GLY A 34 30.42 17.11 22.77
C GLY A 34 29.43 16.19 22.06
N GLU A 35 28.85 16.65 20.95
CA GLU A 35 27.89 15.86 20.18
C GLU A 35 28.57 14.80 19.29
N CYS A 36 27.83 13.73 19.00
CA CYS A 36 28.10 12.77 17.93
C CYS A 36 27.02 12.91 16.82
N PRO A 37 27.30 12.51 15.58
CA PRO A 37 26.27 12.09 14.63
C PRO A 37 25.43 10.97 15.23
N GLU A 38 24.10 11.09 15.16
CA GLU A 38 23.20 10.06 15.67
C GLU A 38 23.11 8.89 14.69
N TYR A 39 23.18 7.66 15.23
CA TYR A 39 22.96 6.46 14.46
C TYR A 39 22.15 5.41 15.22
N GLU A 40 21.50 4.55 14.45
CA GLU A 40 20.94 3.29 14.89
C GLU A 40 21.92 2.16 14.53
N LEU A 41 22.25 1.30 15.48
CA LEU A 41 23.00 0.07 15.20
C LEU A 41 22.03 -0.98 14.67
N LEU A 42 22.06 -1.24 13.36
CA LEU A 42 21.15 -2.19 12.72
C LEU A 42 21.58 -3.64 12.99
N CYS A 43 22.89 -3.91 12.85
CA CYS A 43 23.46 -5.22 13.17
C CYS A 43 24.98 -5.11 13.40
N SER A 44 25.59 -6.16 13.94
CA SER A 44 27.06 -6.23 14.06
C SER A 44 27.59 -7.65 14.17
N SER A 45 28.75 -7.87 13.55
CA SER A 45 29.56 -9.08 13.66
C SER A 45 30.81 -8.80 14.53
N PRO A 46 31.70 -9.79 14.74
CA PRO A 46 33.03 -9.58 15.31
C PRO A 46 34.01 -8.85 14.36
N GLU A 47 33.62 -8.55 13.13
CA GLU A 47 34.47 -7.99 12.06
C GLU A 47 34.05 -6.57 11.65
N TYR A 48 32.74 -6.28 11.70
CA TYR A 48 32.15 -4.98 11.33
C TYR A 48 30.76 -4.77 11.96
N ALA A 49 30.33 -3.51 12.01
CA ALA A 49 28.95 -3.12 12.31
C ALA A 49 28.24 -2.55 11.06
N VAL A 50 26.91 -2.58 11.05
CA VAL A 50 26.08 -1.85 10.08
C VAL A 50 25.28 -0.81 10.84
N ARG A 51 25.39 0.45 10.46
CA ARG A 51 24.77 1.59 11.15
C ARG A 51 23.97 2.45 10.17
N ARG A 52 22.74 2.83 10.55
CA ARG A 52 21.95 3.91 9.91
C ARG A 52 22.31 5.21 10.60
N TYR A 53 23.09 6.08 9.96
CA TYR A 53 23.29 7.46 10.44
C TYR A 53 22.12 8.33 9.99
N LYS A 54 21.56 9.11 10.90
CA LYS A 54 20.53 10.12 10.58
C LYS A 54 21.11 11.19 9.66
N SER A 55 20.22 11.85 8.92
CA SER A 55 20.59 13.03 8.15
C SER A 55 21.06 14.19 9.03
N GLY A 56 21.82 15.09 8.43
CA GLY A 56 22.32 16.28 9.09
C GLY A 56 23.15 17.17 8.16
N LEU A 57 23.39 18.39 8.60
CA LEU A 57 24.20 19.36 7.87
C LEU A 57 25.67 19.25 8.30
N TRP A 58 26.57 19.18 7.32
CA TRP A 58 28.00 19.00 7.53
C TRP A 58 28.77 20.14 6.86
N VAL A 59 29.71 20.74 7.59
CA VAL A 59 30.65 21.72 7.04
C VAL A 59 31.90 20.99 6.54
N SER A 60 32.18 21.17 5.25
CA SER A 60 33.11 20.35 4.47
C SER A 60 34.11 21.19 3.70
N THR A 61 35.29 20.62 3.40
CA THR A 61 36.29 21.30 2.58
C THR A 61 37.23 20.32 1.89
N SER A 62 37.31 20.38 0.56
CA SER A 62 38.22 19.53 -0.21
C SER A 62 39.64 20.09 -0.36
N VAL A 63 40.62 19.19 -0.30
CA VAL A 63 42.04 19.50 -0.47
C VAL A 63 42.70 18.43 -1.34
N GLN A 64 43.01 18.81 -2.58
CA GLN A 64 43.85 18.05 -3.49
C GLN A 64 45.29 17.96 -2.95
N SER A 65 45.82 16.75 -2.72
CA SER A 65 47.20 16.55 -2.26
C SER A 65 47.73 15.13 -2.44
N PRO A 66 49.05 14.96 -2.63
CA PRO A 66 49.74 13.66 -2.60
C PRO A 66 49.98 13.12 -1.18
N SER A 67 49.47 13.81 -0.15
CA SER A 67 49.62 13.41 1.26
C SER A 67 48.35 13.70 2.03
N ILE A 68 47.69 12.63 2.47
CA ILE A 68 46.41 12.68 3.21
C ILE A 68 46.60 13.37 4.57
N THR A 69 47.76 13.19 5.20
CA THR A 69 48.15 13.93 6.43
C THR A 69 48.23 15.44 6.19
N LYS A 70 48.82 15.87 5.07
CA LYS A 70 48.90 17.29 4.69
C LYS A 70 47.52 17.85 4.34
N ALA A 71 46.70 17.08 3.63
CA ALA A 71 45.34 17.45 3.25
C ALA A 71 44.43 17.66 4.48
N ASN A 72 44.41 16.68 5.40
CA ASN A 72 43.72 16.76 6.70
C ASN A 72 44.16 18.01 7.49
N LEU A 73 45.48 18.25 7.64
CA LEU A 73 45.99 19.42 8.37
C LEU A 73 45.54 20.76 7.76
N ILE A 74 45.38 20.85 6.43
CA ILE A 74 44.87 22.03 5.74
C ILE A 74 43.35 22.16 5.95
N GLY A 75 42.58 21.09 5.71
CA GLY A 75 41.13 21.10 5.83
C GLY A 75 40.66 21.35 7.26
N ARG A 76 41.21 20.62 8.24
CA ARG A 76 40.97 20.83 9.68
C ARG A 76 41.28 22.26 10.11
N ARG A 77 42.27 22.93 9.51
CA ARG A 77 42.57 24.35 9.78
C ARG A 77 41.49 25.29 9.22
N ARG A 78 40.96 25.04 8.02
CA ARG A 78 39.83 25.83 7.45
C ARG A 78 38.57 25.65 8.30
N LEU A 79 38.17 24.40 8.59
CA LEU A 79 36.99 24.13 9.43
C LEU A 79 37.13 24.75 10.83
N HIS A 80 38.32 24.66 11.46
CA HIS A 80 38.54 25.27 12.76
C HIS A 80 38.45 26.81 12.72
N LYS A 81 38.90 27.46 11.63
CA LYS A 81 38.71 28.91 11.44
C LYS A 81 37.23 29.28 11.37
N TYR A 82 36.47 28.57 10.53
CA TYR A 82 35.01 28.72 10.43
C TYR A 82 34.31 28.57 11.78
N LEU A 83 34.60 27.49 12.54
CA LEU A 83 34.05 27.25 13.88
C LEU A 83 34.47 28.30 14.93
N LYS A 84 35.56 29.05 14.71
CA LYS A 84 36.02 30.13 15.60
C LYS A 84 35.53 31.53 15.22
N GLY A 85 34.66 31.65 14.22
CA GLY A 85 34.03 32.91 13.82
C GLY A 85 34.56 33.52 12.51
N GLU A 86 35.30 32.77 11.69
CA GLU A 86 35.58 33.15 10.29
C GLU A 86 34.42 32.72 9.38
N ASN A 87 33.23 33.23 9.70
CA ASN A 87 31.95 33.12 8.99
C ASN A 87 31.26 34.49 9.00
N HIS A 88 30.28 34.73 8.13
CA HIS A 88 29.70 36.06 7.89
C HIS A 88 29.10 36.69 9.17
N GLU A 89 28.46 35.87 9.99
CA GLU A 89 27.76 36.19 11.23
C GLU A 89 28.72 36.33 12.42
N LYS A 90 29.98 35.89 12.26
CA LYS A 90 31.05 35.81 13.28
C LYS A 90 30.71 34.91 14.47
N THR A 91 29.76 34.01 14.28
CA THR A 91 29.27 33.03 15.26
C THR A 91 30.36 32.03 15.61
N LYS A 92 30.50 31.73 16.91
CA LYS A 92 31.46 30.73 17.41
C LYS A 92 30.72 29.47 17.77
N MET A 93 31.16 28.36 17.22
CA MET A 93 30.53 27.05 17.33
C MET A 93 31.40 26.10 18.16
N ALA A 94 30.77 25.11 18.78
CA ALA A 94 31.50 23.98 19.35
C ALA A 94 32.19 23.19 18.23
N ALA A 95 33.38 22.65 18.49
CA ALA A 95 33.96 21.63 17.64
C ALA A 95 33.45 20.27 18.14
N ILE A 96 32.74 19.55 17.27
CA ILE A 96 32.19 18.23 17.54
C ILE A 96 32.91 17.16 16.70
N THR A 97 32.58 15.90 16.94
CA THR A 97 33.35 14.73 16.49
C THR A 97 32.42 13.62 15.98
N PRO A 98 32.85 12.76 15.03
CA PRO A 98 34.20 12.65 14.49
C PRO A 98 34.56 13.74 13.48
N LEU A 99 35.87 13.93 13.26
CA LEU A 99 36.37 14.56 12.06
C LEU A 99 36.42 13.48 10.96
N VAL A 100 35.63 13.63 9.91
CA VAL A 100 35.57 12.63 8.83
C VAL A 100 36.45 13.06 7.65
N LEU A 101 37.19 12.11 7.09
CA LEU A 101 37.94 12.24 5.84
C LEU A 101 37.27 11.37 4.78
N GLN A 102 36.89 11.93 3.63
CA GLN A 102 36.31 11.21 2.48
C GLN A 102 37.31 11.21 1.33
N MET A 103 37.52 10.04 0.71
CA MET A 103 38.46 9.84 -0.40
C MET A 103 37.90 8.83 -1.42
N ARG A 104 38.07 9.10 -2.71
CA ARG A 104 37.75 8.18 -3.81
C ARG A 104 38.91 7.17 -3.98
N ARG A 105 38.61 5.92 -4.36
CA ARG A 105 39.64 4.93 -4.71
C ARG A 105 40.02 5.07 -6.18
N LEU A 106 41.20 5.65 -6.43
CA LEU A 106 41.73 5.91 -7.77
C LEU A 106 43.12 5.26 -7.91
N PRO A 107 43.23 4.14 -8.65
CA PRO A 107 44.51 3.54 -8.98
C PRO A 107 45.40 4.51 -9.78
N GLY A 108 46.68 4.59 -9.42
CA GLY A 108 47.69 5.29 -10.23
C GLY A 108 47.80 6.82 -10.08
N ASN A 109 46.76 7.54 -9.64
CA ASN A 109 46.87 9.00 -9.44
C ASN A 109 47.74 9.34 -8.20
N PRO A 110 48.88 10.06 -8.35
CA PRO A 110 49.73 10.43 -7.22
C PRO A 110 49.17 11.58 -6.37
N THR A 111 48.18 12.33 -6.86
CA THR A 111 47.43 13.35 -6.10
C THR A 111 46.04 12.82 -5.83
N ARG A 112 45.46 13.13 -4.66
CA ARG A 112 44.12 12.67 -4.28
C ARG A 112 43.30 13.83 -3.75
N GLU A 113 42.00 13.82 -4.05
CA GLU A 113 41.05 14.61 -3.27
C GLU A 113 40.90 14.01 -1.88
N VAL A 114 41.07 14.84 -0.85
CA VAL A 114 40.62 14.51 0.51
C VAL A 114 39.62 15.58 0.92
N THR A 115 38.35 15.21 0.99
CA THR A 115 37.32 16.05 1.60
C THR A 115 37.40 15.87 3.11
N VAL A 116 37.48 16.97 3.85
CA VAL A 116 37.58 17.01 5.30
C VAL A 116 36.30 17.63 5.83
N SER A 117 35.58 16.92 6.71
CA SER A 117 34.22 17.29 7.11
C SER A 117 33.96 17.14 8.61
N MET A 118 33.12 18.03 9.15
CA MET A 118 32.60 18.00 10.51
C MET A 118 31.09 18.24 10.47
N MET A 119 30.32 17.52 11.28
CA MET A 119 28.91 17.81 11.45
C MET A 119 28.74 19.20 12.10
N LEU A 120 27.66 19.90 11.78
CA LEU A 120 27.29 21.15 12.44
C LEU A 120 26.55 20.84 13.77
N PRO A 121 26.91 21.52 14.89
CA PRO A 121 26.20 21.36 16.17
C PRO A 121 24.71 21.68 16.07
N ARG A 122 23.88 21.01 16.89
CA ARG A 122 22.42 21.09 16.77
C ARG A 122 21.82 22.47 17.01
N ASP A 123 22.48 23.30 17.82
CA ASP A 123 22.05 24.67 18.13
C ASP A 123 22.21 25.64 16.95
N VAL A 124 23.06 25.31 15.97
CA VAL A 124 23.26 26.09 14.74
C VAL A 124 22.77 25.36 13.48
N ALA A 125 22.46 24.07 13.54
CA ALA A 125 22.12 23.27 12.37
C ALA A 125 20.91 23.81 11.57
N SER A 126 19.87 24.35 12.21
CA SER A 126 18.69 24.92 11.52
C SER A 126 18.96 26.24 10.78
N ASN A 127 20.08 26.92 11.06
CA ASN A 127 20.46 28.17 10.38
C ASN A 127 21.98 28.40 10.54
N PRO A 128 22.83 27.62 9.84
CA PRO A 128 24.26 27.66 10.05
C PRO A 128 24.88 28.90 9.38
N PRO A 129 25.89 29.52 10.00
CA PRO A 129 26.45 30.78 9.52
C PRO A 129 27.20 30.58 8.19
N LYS A 130 27.11 31.54 7.25
CA LYS A 130 27.68 31.40 5.90
C LYS A 130 29.22 31.40 5.96
N PRO A 131 29.91 30.43 5.34
CA PRO A 131 31.36 30.43 5.25
C PRO A 131 31.92 31.65 4.47
N ILE A 132 33.05 32.20 4.91
CA ILE A 132 33.77 33.28 4.20
C ILE A 132 34.85 32.74 3.24
N ASP A 133 35.45 31.57 3.54
CA ASP A 133 36.35 30.89 2.61
C ASP A 133 35.49 30.08 1.62
N PRO A 134 35.47 30.40 0.31
CA PRO A 134 34.64 29.69 -0.68
C PRO A 134 35.12 28.25 -0.95
N LYS A 135 36.14 27.77 -0.24
CA LYS A 135 36.56 26.36 -0.19
C LYS A 135 35.97 25.61 1.01
N VAL A 136 35.22 26.28 1.88
CA VAL A 136 34.44 25.70 2.96
C VAL A 136 32.98 25.77 2.53
N VAL A 137 32.34 24.61 2.43
CA VAL A 137 30.95 24.46 1.99
C VAL A 137 30.12 23.83 3.10
N ILE A 138 28.81 23.96 3.01
CA ILE A 138 27.85 23.24 3.85
C ILE A 138 27.07 22.32 2.90
N ASP A 139 26.92 21.06 3.27
CA ASP A 139 26.11 20.08 2.54
C ASP A 139 25.10 19.44 3.49
N LEU A 140 23.90 19.16 2.97
CA LEU A 140 22.96 18.24 3.61
C LEU A 140 23.35 16.80 3.24
N VAL A 141 23.66 16.00 4.26
CA VAL A 141 23.90 14.56 4.12
C VAL A 141 22.59 13.83 4.43
N PRO A 142 22.06 12.99 3.51
CA PRO A 142 20.83 12.25 3.73
C PRO A 142 21.01 11.13 4.77
N GLU A 143 19.90 10.58 5.28
CA GLU A 143 19.95 9.39 6.14
C GLU A 143 20.59 8.23 5.36
N THR A 144 21.63 7.62 5.92
CA THR A 144 22.54 6.74 5.18
C THR A 144 22.94 5.52 6.02
N ILE A 145 22.87 4.34 5.42
CA ILE A 145 23.37 3.10 6.00
C ILE A 145 24.80 2.85 5.52
N VAL A 146 25.70 2.55 6.45
CA VAL A 146 27.12 2.28 6.18
C VAL A 146 27.62 1.05 6.94
N TYR A 147 28.60 0.35 6.35
CA TYR A 147 29.40 -0.66 7.03
C TYR A 147 30.55 0.01 7.79
N VAL A 148 30.84 -0.41 9.02
CA VAL A 148 31.82 0.22 9.93
C VAL A 148 32.80 -0.79 10.53
N LYS A 149 34.11 -0.50 10.45
CA LYS A 149 35.20 -1.23 11.14
C LYS A 149 36.07 -0.24 11.91
N SER A 150 36.23 -0.43 13.22
CA SER A 150 37.13 0.41 14.04
C SER A 150 38.58 -0.10 13.98
N PHE A 151 39.54 0.82 14.09
CA PHE A 151 40.96 0.49 14.16
C PHE A 151 41.72 1.46 15.10
N PRO A 152 42.81 1.02 15.76
CA PRO A 152 43.63 1.90 16.59
C PRO A 152 44.29 3.03 15.77
N ARG A 153 44.38 4.23 16.36
CA ARG A 153 45.06 5.39 15.74
C ARG A 153 46.60 5.25 15.66
N GLN A 154 47.18 4.13 16.12
CA GLN A 154 48.61 3.85 16.02
C GLN A 154 49.03 3.52 14.58
N GLY A 155 49.26 4.54 13.75
CA GLY A 155 49.72 4.34 12.38
C GLY A 155 50.14 5.63 11.66
N ALA A 156 51.36 5.66 11.15
CA ALA A 156 51.85 6.77 10.34
C ALA A 156 51.59 6.54 8.84
N GLY A 157 50.93 7.49 8.19
CA GLY A 157 51.00 7.73 6.74
C GLY A 157 50.32 6.74 5.77
N PHE A 158 50.18 5.46 6.13
CA PHE A 158 49.74 4.38 5.21
C PHE A 158 48.84 3.31 5.86
N VAL A 159 48.40 3.51 7.11
CA VAL A 159 47.57 2.51 7.81
C VAL A 159 46.09 2.59 7.41
N PRO A 160 45.41 3.75 7.41
CA PRO A 160 43.97 3.81 7.14
C PRO A 160 43.55 3.27 5.76
N GLU A 161 44.40 3.46 4.75
CA GLU A 161 44.16 2.98 3.39
C GLU A 161 44.20 1.45 3.34
N ARG A 162 45.19 0.84 4.01
CA ARG A 162 45.31 -0.61 4.17
C ARG A 162 44.15 -1.20 4.99
N GLU A 163 43.73 -0.52 6.06
CA GLU A 163 42.58 -0.96 6.86
C GLU A 163 41.28 -0.92 6.05
N ALA A 164 41.13 0.06 5.16
CA ALA A 164 40.01 0.12 4.21
C ALA A 164 40.11 -1.01 3.17
N GLU A 165 41.26 -1.23 2.53
CA GLU A 165 41.48 -2.34 1.59
C GLU A 165 41.18 -3.71 2.22
N GLU A 166 41.63 -3.94 3.46
CA GLU A 166 41.33 -5.16 4.20
C GLU A 166 39.83 -5.28 4.50
N PHE A 167 39.18 -4.20 4.93
CA PHE A 167 37.75 -4.20 5.24
C PHE A 167 36.89 -4.45 4.01
N LEU A 168 37.22 -3.81 2.87
CA LEU A 168 36.56 -4.02 1.58
C LEU A 168 36.67 -5.49 1.16
N ARG A 169 37.83 -6.14 1.34
CA ARG A 169 37.97 -7.59 1.12
C ARG A 169 37.06 -8.40 2.06
N THR A 170 36.99 -8.06 3.35
CA THR A 170 36.09 -8.74 4.30
C THR A 170 34.62 -8.59 3.92
N LEU A 171 34.20 -7.44 3.38
CA LEU A 171 32.84 -7.25 2.86
C LEU A 171 32.59 -8.15 1.63
N SER A 172 33.54 -8.25 0.69
CA SER A 172 33.47 -9.19 -0.44
C SER A 172 33.38 -10.65 0.01
N GLU A 173 34.22 -11.06 0.97
CA GLU A 173 34.23 -12.41 1.60
C GLU A 173 32.93 -12.73 2.35
N ARG A 174 32.11 -11.72 2.63
CA ARG A 174 30.82 -11.81 3.34
C ARG A 174 29.60 -11.67 2.41
N GLU A 175 29.79 -11.56 1.10
CA GLU A 175 28.71 -11.38 0.12
C GLU A 175 27.85 -10.12 0.42
N GLU A 176 28.51 -9.12 1.01
CA GLU A 176 27.97 -7.77 1.20
C GLU A 176 28.14 -6.96 -0.10
N LEU A 177 27.15 -6.14 -0.41
CA LEU A 177 27.11 -5.37 -1.65
C LEU A 177 27.46 -3.90 -1.36
N PHE A 178 28.42 -3.39 -2.12
CA PHE A 178 29.00 -2.05 -2.06
C PHE A 178 29.78 -1.81 -3.37
N GLU A 179 29.97 -0.56 -3.77
CA GLU A 179 30.66 -0.27 -5.04
C GLU A 179 32.19 -0.41 -4.95
N HIS A 180 32.79 -1.10 -5.93
CA HIS A 180 34.17 -1.59 -5.82
C HIS A 180 35.25 -0.56 -6.15
N GLU A 181 34.95 0.57 -6.79
CA GLU A 181 35.93 1.66 -7.07
C GLU A 181 35.63 2.97 -6.30
N ASP A 182 34.66 2.90 -5.39
CA ASP A 182 33.97 4.07 -4.88
C ASP A 182 34.51 4.61 -3.54
N TYR A 183 33.91 5.69 -3.03
CA TYR A 183 34.37 6.41 -1.84
C TYR A 183 34.48 5.56 -0.57
N PHE A 184 35.54 5.82 0.21
CA PHE A 184 35.68 5.35 1.59
C PHE A 184 35.92 6.52 2.54
N HIS A 185 35.53 6.33 3.80
CA HIS A 185 35.54 7.38 4.81
C HIS A 185 36.38 6.95 6.02
N ILE A 186 37.11 7.88 6.63
CA ILE A 186 37.81 7.69 7.90
C ILE A 186 37.22 8.65 8.93
N ALA A 187 36.47 8.15 9.90
CA ALA A 187 36.01 8.92 11.05
C ALA A 187 37.09 8.92 12.14
N GLN A 188 37.58 10.11 12.50
CA GLN A 188 38.62 10.30 13.51
C GLN A 188 38.00 10.81 14.82
N TYR A 189 38.04 9.99 15.86
CA TYR A 189 37.61 10.31 17.21
C TYR A 189 38.82 10.67 18.09
N ASP A 190 38.55 11.33 19.23
CA ASP A 190 39.58 11.56 20.25
C ASP A 190 39.70 10.36 21.20
N SER A 191 40.58 10.43 22.19
CA SER A 191 40.73 9.32 23.15
C SER A 191 39.60 9.33 24.19
N LEU A 192 39.19 8.14 24.64
CA LEU A 192 38.25 7.95 25.75
C LEU A 192 38.83 8.42 27.11
N SER A 193 40.15 8.32 27.31
CA SER A 193 40.82 8.74 28.55
C SER A 193 42.34 8.79 28.40
N SER A 194 43.03 9.45 29.33
CA SER A 194 44.51 9.47 29.35
C SER A 194 45.05 8.06 29.65
N GLY A 195 45.49 7.36 28.59
CA GLY A 195 45.95 5.97 28.64
C GLY A 195 45.16 5.00 27.76
N MET A 196 43.99 5.39 27.26
CA MET A 196 43.26 4.61 26.24
C MET A 196 43.71 4.97 24.83
N GLU A 197 43.79 3.98 23.95
CA GLU A 197 44.01 4.20 22.52
C GLU A 197 42.78 4.86 21.91
N SER A 198 42.95 6.07 21.38
CA SER A 198 41.96 6.70 20.50
C SER A 198 41.71 5.82 19.27
N GLN A 199 40.43 5.64 18.94
CA GLN A 199 40.01 4.82 17.81
C GLN A 199 39.66 5.70 16.61
N ASN A 200 39.94 5.18 15.42
CA ASN A 200 39.36 5.66 14.17
C ASN A 200 38.35 4.60 13.69
N GLU A 201 37.48 4.97 12.77
CA GLU A 201 36.63 4.02 12.04
C GLU A 201 36.80 4.20 10.54
N ILE A 202 36.74 3.10 9.78
CA ILE A 202 36.45 3.14 8.35
C ILE A 202 34.93 3.02 8.18
N TRP A 203 34.32 3.92 7.40
CA TRP A 203 32.93 3.75 6.94
C TRP A 203 32.89 3.53 5.41
N ILE A 204 32.24 2.46 4.98
CA ILE A 204 31.94 2.15 3.57
C ILE A 204 30.45 2.36 3.35
N PHE A 205 30.07 3.12 2.31
CA PHE A 205 28.66 3.33 1.95
C PHE A 205 27.99 1.99 1.62
N ALA A 206 26.77 1.79 2.14
CA ALA A 206 25.92 0.67 1.74
C ALA A 206 24.75 1.16 0.89
N ILE A 207 23.86 1.96 1.48
CA ILE A 207 22.58 2.33 0.86
C ILE A 207 21.97 3.59 1.51
N ASN A 208 21.26 4.40 0.73
CA ASN A 208 20.41 5.51 1.19
C ASN A 208 19.02 5.43 0.51
N GLU A 209 18.12 6.38 0.77
CA GLU A 209 16.77 6.37 0.14
C GLU A 209 16.85 6.31 -1.40
N VAL A 210 17.78 7.03 -2.02
CA VAL A 210 17.91 7.12 -3.48
C VAL A 210 18.32 5.76 -4.07
N THR A 211 19.36 5.13 -3.53
CA THR A 211 19.75 3.78 -4.01
C THR A 211 18.74 2.71 -3.61
N TYR A 212 17.99 2.87 -2.52
CA TYR A 212 16.90 1.96 -2.15
C TYR A 212 15.73 2.03 -3.14
N ARG A 213 15.28 3.24 -3.51
CA ARG A 213 14.24 3.43 -4.56
C ARG A 213 14.69 2.88 -5.91
N MET A 214 15.94 3.14 -6.31
CA MET A 214 16.52 2.56 -7.52
C MET A 214 16.43 1.02 -7.51
N LEU A 215 16.83 0.37 -6.42
CA LEU A 215 16.75 -1.09 -6.26
C LEU A 215 15.30 -1.63 -6.23
N GLN A 216 14.33 -0.84 -5.76
CA GLN A 216 12.91 -1.18 -5.85
C GLN A 216 12.43 -1.21 -7.31
N VAL A 217 12.69 -0.14 -8.07
CA VAL A 217 12.16 -0.01 -9.44
C VAL A 217 12.87 -0.91 -10.46
N THR A 218 14.11 -1.34 -10.19
CA THR A 218 14.81 -2.34 -11.02
C THR A 218 14.49 -3.79 -10.65
N GLY A 219 13.60 -4.04 -9.68
CA GLY A 219 13.30 -5.38 -9.16
C GLY A 219 14.46 -6.04 -8.41
N SER A 220 15.52 -5.30 -8.11
CA SER A 220 16.75 -5.84 -7.53
C SER A 220 16.64 -6.16 -6.03
N LEU A 221 15.57 -5.72 -5.36
CA LEU A 221 15.25 -6.20 -4.01
C LEU A 221 14.72 -7.64 -3.97
N ASP A 222 14.34 -8.25 -5.10
CA ASP A 222 13.88 -9.64 -5.13
C ASP A 222 15.04 -10.60 -4.83
N GLY A 223 14.95 -11.29 -3.69
CA GLY A 223 16.07 -12.06 -3.11
C GLY A 223 17.05 -11.22 -2.27
N GLY A 224 16.75 -9.94 -2.03
CA GLY A 224 17.50 -9.07 -1.12
C GLY A 224 18.83 -8.54 -1.66
N GLN A 225 18.99 -8.44 -2.98
CA GLN A 225 20.22 -7.84 -3.54
C GLN A 225 20.22 -6.32 -3.28
N GLY A 226 21.42 -5.71 -3.29
CA GLY A 226 21.65 -4.30 -3.00
C GLY A 226 21.54 -3.87 -1.53
N ILE A 227 20.86 -4.62 -0.65
CA ILE A 227 20.81 -4.32 0.80
C ILE A 227 21.85 -5.12 1.62
N PRO A 228 22.33 -4.56 2.76
CA PRO A 228 23.17 -5.29 3.73
C PRO A 228 22.59 -6.64 4.14
N ARG A 229 23.44 -7.67 4.22
CA ARG A 229 23.06 -9.08 4.39
C ARG A 229 22.20 -9.33 5.63
N CYS A 230 22.49 -8.63 6.73
CA CYS A 230 21.74 -8.77 7.98
C CYS A 230 20.32 -8.19 7.92
N LEU A 231 20.00 -7.36 6.90
CA LEU A 231 18.66 -6.80 6.67
C LEU A 231 17.81 -7.67 5.73
N ARG A 232 18.43 -8.60 4.97
CA ARG A 232 17.74 -9.48 3.99
C ARG A 232 16.77 -10.50 4.60
N GLN A 233 16.74 -10.64 5.92
CA GLN A 233 15.90 -11.62 6.65
C GLN A 233 14.88 -10.95 7.59
N ASP A 234 14.91 -9.63 7.72
CA ASP A 234 13.98 -8.88 8.55
C ASP A 234 12.94 -8.27 7.61
N ASN A 235 11.76 -8.88 7.51
CA ASN A 235 10.68 -8.49 6.59
C ASN A 235 10.02 -7.12 6.92
N ARG A 236 10.75 -6.22 7.59
CA ARG A 236 10.32 -4.86 7.92
C ARG A 236 10.86 -3.89 6.84
N PRO A 237 10.00 -3.11 6.17
CA PRO A 237 10.45 -2.18 5.14
C PRO A 237 11.39 -1.12 5.72
N LEU A 238 12.44 -0.77 4.97
CA LEU A 238 13.37 0.28 5.36
C LEU A 238 12.67 1.64 5.27
N ARG A 239 12.18 2.13 6.42
CA ARG A 239 11.76 3.52 6.57
C ARG A 239 12.98 4.44 6.52
N TRP A 240 12.80 5.61 5.91
CA TRP A 240 13.83 6.64 5.75
C TRP A 240 13.34 7.95 6.37
N THR A 241 14.17 8.60 7.19
CA THR A 241 13.81 9.87 7.83
C THR A 241 14.27 11.08 6.99
N LYS A 242 13.36 11.99 6.67
CA LYS A 242 13.69 13.31 6.08
C LYS A 242 13.90 14.37 7.16
N ILE A 243 14.93 15.20 6.98
CA ILE A 243 15.01 16.47 7.72
C ILE A 243 13.85 17.36 7.23
N ASN A 244 13.26 18.17 8.10
CA ASN A 244 12.31 19.18 7.65
C ASN A 244 13.05 20.18 6.74
N PRO A 245 12.65 20.37 5.45
CA PRO A 245 13.36 21.24 4.52
C PRO A 245 13.49 22.70 4.99
N ALA A 246 12.58 23.18 5.84
CA ALA A 246 12.68 24.51 6.44
C ALA A 246 13.87 24.69 7.42
N ASN A 247 14.62 23.64 7.73
CA ASN A 247 15.89 23.68 8.46
C ASN A 247 17.13 23.59 7.55
N VAL A 248 16.95 23.50 6.23
CA VAL A 248 18.05 23.39 5.26
C VAL A 248 18.41 24.81 4.77
N PRO A 249 19.66 25.26 4.92
CA PRO A 249 20.08 26.55 4.38
C PRO A 249 20.24 26.47 2.85
N VAL A 250 20.14 27.62 2.17
CA VAL A 250 20.42 27.72 0.74
C VAL A 250 21.85 27.23 0.42
N LEU A 251 21.97 26.08 -0.24
CA LEU A 251 23.25 25.41 -0.50
C LEU A 251 24.03 25.97 -1.70
N THR A 252 23.67 27.16 -2.19
CA THR A 252 24.33 27.81 -3.34
C THR A 252 25.80 28.11 -3.07
N ARG A 253 26.67 27.78 -4.02
CA ARG A 253 28.13 28.03 -3.95
C ARG A 253 28.47 29.36 -4.61
N ASP A 254 29.17 30.24 -3.89
CA ASP A 254 29.65 31.53 -4.42
C ASP A 254 30.63 31.38 -5.60
N ARG A 255 31.22 30.18 -5.75
CA ARG A 255 32.06 29.84 -6.90
C ARG A 255 32.04 28.34 -7.16
N CYS A 256 31.84 27.95 -8.41
CA CYS A 256 32.02 26.57 -8.87
C CYS A 256 33.50 26.12 -8.69
N PRO A 257 33.80 25.05 -7.92
CA PRO A 257 35.12 24.43 -7.95
C PRO A 257 35.44 23.83 -9.33
N SER A 258 36.71 23.82 -9.72
CA SER A 258 37.19 23.21 -10.97
C SER A 258 37.82 21.82 -10.76
N SER A 259 37.45 21.12 -9.68
CA SER A 259 38.00 19.81 -9.30
C SER A 259 36.94 18.82 -8.82
N PHE A 260 35.67 19.04 -9.17
CA PHE A 260 34.57 18.15 -8.79
C PHE A 260 34.61 16.79 -9.50
N CYS A 261 35.35 16.70 -10.60
CA CYS A 261 35.43 15.55 -11.50
C CYS A 261 36.90 15.32 -11.93
N GLU A 262 37.24 14.09 -12.36
CA GLU A 262 38.54 13.73 -12.93
C GLU A 262 38.40 13.25 -14.39
N GLU A 263 39.23 13.83 -15.27
CA GLU A 263 39.32 13.52 -16.71
C GLU A 263 39.56 12.00 -16.96
N PRO A 264 39.02 11.42 -18.05
CA PRO A 264 38.29 12.06 -19.16
C PRO A 264 36.78 12.26 -18.93
N HIS A 265 36.23 11.78 -17.80
CA HIS A 265 34.78 11.64 -17.59
C HIS A 265 34.10 12.94 -17.12
N CYS A 266 34.57 14.10 -17.58
CA CYS A 266 34.09 15.41 -17.15
C CYS A 266 33.40 16.19 -18.28
N PRO A 267 32.41 17.04 -17.94
CA PRO A 267 31.76 17.90 -18.92
C PRO A 267 32.78 18.93 -19.43
N LYS A 268 33.08 18.87 -20.72
CA LYS A 268 33.98 19.82 -21.37
C LYS A 268 33.18 21.07 -21.70
N TYR A 269 33.62 22.24 -21.22
CA TYR A 269 32.95 23.50 -21.50
C TYR A 269 33.91 24.69 -21.53
N GLU A 270 33.52 25.72 -22.28
CA GLU A 270 34.19 27.03 -22.31
C GLU A 270 33.35 28.06 -21.53
N VAL A 271 33.96 28.77 -20.58
CA VAL A 271 33.30 29.87 -19.85
C VAL A 271 33.35 31.14 -20.70
N MET A 272 32.21 31.52 -21.26
CA MET A 272 32.06 32.67 -22.17
C MET A 272 31.95 34.00 -21.41
N GLU A 273 31.21 34.01 -20.29
CA GLU A 273 30.91 35.21 -19.50
C GLU A 273 30.74 34.84 -18.01
N ARG A 274 30.92 35.82 -17.12
CA ARG A 274 30.50 35.74 -15.71
C ARG A 274 29.48 36.84 -15.44
N VAL A 275 28.41 36.51 -14.72
CA VAL A 275 27.32 37.43 -14.39
C VAL A 275 27.16 37.47 -12.87
N GLY A 276 27.37 38.65 -12.28
CA GLY A 276 27.66 38.76 -10.86
C GLY A 276 28.96 38.02 -10.49
N ASP A 277 29.09 37.63 -9.22
CA ASP A 277 30.25 36.87 -8.74
C ASP A 277 30.13 35.35 -8.96
N THR A 278 28.90 34.83 -9.05
CA THR A 278 28.61 33.40 -8.84
C THR A 278 28.20 32.62 -10.09
N ILE A 279 27.65 33.28 -11.12
CA ILE A 279 27.03 32.64 -12.31
C ILE A 279 27.98 32.69 -13.51
N GLU A 280 28.06 31.58 -14.25
CA GLU A 280 28.93 31.41 -15.42
C GLU A 280 28.08 31.13 -16.67
N LYS A 281 28.21 31.92 -17.74
CA LYS A 281 27.73 31.49 -19.08
C LYS A 281 28.75 30.49 -19.64
N ARG A 282 28.29 29.28 -19.95
CA ARG A 282 29.14 28.17 -20.39
C ARG A 282 28.63 27.59 -21.70
N HIS A 283 29.55 27.28 -22.60
CA HIS A 283 29.29 26.51 -23.82
C HIS A 283 29.89 25.11 -23.67
N TYR A 284 29.05 24.09 -23.55
CA TYR A 284 29.46 22.70 -23.38
C TYR A 284 29.80 22.10 -24.75
N THR A 285 30.98 21.50 -24.87
CA THR A 285 31.48 20.91 -26.10
C THR A 285 31.32 19.39 -26.05
N ALA A 286 30.80 18.83 -27.15
CA ALA A 286 30.59 17.39 -27.32
C ALA A 286 29.68 16.69 -26.28
N LEU A 287 28.78 17.43 -25.61
CA LEU A 287 27.77 16.86 -24.72
C LEU A 287 26.84 15.89 -25.48
N GLN A 288 26.72 14.64 -25.02
CA GLN A 288 25.72 13.68 -25.47
C GLN A 288 24.79 13.27 -24.33
N VAL A 289 23.54 12.95 -24.66
CA VAL A 289 22.53 12.51 -23.69
C VAL A 289 21.66 11.37 -24.24
N ILE A 290 21.36 10.39 -23.39
CA ILE A 290 20.17 9.54 -23.52
C ILE A 290 19.12 10.06 -22.53
N GLY A 291 17.86 10.13 -22.94
CA GLY A 291 16.80 10.79 -22.16
C GLY A 291 15.52 9.98 -22.05
N TYR A 292 14.73 10.26 -21.02
CA TYR A 292 13.42 9.69 -20.76
C TYR A 292 12.45 10.82 -20.36
N VAL A 293 11.28 10.86 -20.99
CA VAL A 293 10.21 11.80 -20.62
C VAL A 293 9.32 11.09 -19.61
N ALA A 294 9.29 11.56 -18.37
CA ALA A 294 8.51 10.95 -17.31
C ALA A 294 7.01 11.19 -17.50
N THR A 295 6.23 10.19 -17.15
CA THR A 295 4.76 10.16 -17.17
C THR A 295 4.22 10.41 -15.76
N SER A 296 4.64 11.52 -15.18
CA SER A 296 4.36 11.92 -13.79
C SER A 296 4.25 13.44 -13.70
N CYS A 297 3.30 13.92 -12.89
CA CYS A 297 3.23 15.33 -12.49
C CYS A 297 4.14 15.66 -11.29
N HIS A 298 4.81 14.68 -10.69
CA HIS A 298 5.61 14.79 -9.47
C HIS A 298 7.08 14.45 -9.72
N TYR A 299 8.00 15.28 -9.20
CA TYR A 299 9.44 15.18 -9.41
C TYR A 299 10.05 13.87 -8.88
N ASP A 300 9.70 13.47 -7.67
CA ASP A 300 10.23 12.26 -7.02
C ASP A 300 9.81 10.99 -7.77
N THR A 301 8.53 10.91 -8.14
CA THR A 301 7.99 9.83 -8.98
C THR A 301 8.60 9.84 -10.39
N ALA A 302 8.91 11.03 -10.95
CA ALA A 302 9.56 11.14 -12.26
C ALA A 302 11.01 10.64 -12.25
N VAL A 303 11.74 10.85 -11.15
CA VAL A 303 13.07 10.25 -10.92
C VAL A 303 12.96 8.73 -10.83
N ASP A 304 12.04 8.22 -10.01
CA ASP A 304 11.83 6.77 -9.84
C ASP A 304 11.42 6.09 -11.17
N GLN A 305 10.58 6.71 -12.00
CA GLN A 305 10.22 6.22 -13.33
C GLN A 305 11.40 6.14 -14.32
N ALA A 306 12.42 6.99 -14.17
CA ALA A 306 13.48 7.14 -15.16
C ALA A 306 14.59 6.07 -15.08
N TYR A 307 14.83 5.51 -13.89
CA TYR A 307 15.96 4.60 -13.67
C TYR A 307 15.92 3.36 -14.57
N MET A 308 14.80 2.65 -14.62
CA MET A 308 14.72 1.39 -15.37
C MET A 308 14.80 1.62 -16.91
N PRO A 309 14.03 2.54 -17.53
CA PRO A 309 14.14 2.78 -18.97
C PRO A 309 15.52 3.28 -19.42
N LEU A 310 16.16 4.17 -18.64
CA LEU A 310 17.50 4.65 -18.97
C LEU A 310 18.55 3.55 -18.81
N TRP A 311 18.46 2.71 -17.77
CA TRP A 311 19.37 1.56 -17.57
C TRP A 311 19.20 0.50 -18.66
N GLN A 312 17.96 0.20 -19.07
CA GLN A 312 17.70 -0.68 -20.22
C GLN A 312 18.30 -0.11 -21.51
N GLN A 313 18.11 1.19 -21.78
CA GLN A 313 18.69 1.86 -22.94
C GLN A 313 20.23 1.81 -22.94
N MET A 314 20.89 1.92 -21.77
CA MET A 314 22.35 1.76 -21.65
C MET A 314 22.80 0.35 -22.03
N ASN A 315 22.13 -0.69 -21.50
CA ASN A 315 22.43 -2.07 -21.83
C ASN A 315 22.24 -2.36 -23.34
N ASP A 316 21.11 -1.91 -23.92
CA ASP A 316 20.78 -2.11 -25.34
C ASP A 316 21.74 -1.38 -26.30
N THR A 317 22.41 -0.32 -25.83
CA THR A 317 23.41 0.45 -26.60
C THR A 317 24.86 0.09 -26.26
N GLY A 318 25.10 -0.71 -25.22
CA GLY A 318 26.44 -1.06 -24.75
C GLY A 318 27.19 0.06 -24.03
N ILE A 319 26.48 1.08 -23.53
CA ILE A 319 27.05 2.21 -22.76
C ILE A 319 27.38 1.74 -21.34
N SER A 320 28.61 2.01 -20.87
CA SER A 320 29.02 1.67 -19.51
C SER A 320 28.45 2.67 -18.50
N SER A 321 28.17 2.21 -17.27
CA SER A 321 27.93 3.12 -16.14
C SER A 321 29.12 4.02 -15.81
N ALA A 322 30.34 3.65 -16.23
CA ALA A 322 31.52 4.49 -16.14
C ALA A 322 31.57 5.64 -17.18
N ASP A 323 30.82 5.54 -18.29
CA ASP A 323 30.79 6.57 -19.34
C ASP A 323 29.84 7.73 -18.98
N VAL A 324 28.95 7.52 -18.00
CA VAL A 324 27.98 8.50 -17.52
C VAL A 324 28.67 9.52 -16.60
N GLN A 325 28.70 10.77 -17.05
CA GLN A 325 29.30 11.89 -16.33
C GLN A 325 28.35 12.52 -15.30
N ALA A 326 27.05 12.54 -15.60
CA ALA A 326 26.02 13.13 -14.74
C ALA A 326 24.65 12.52 -14.98
N PHE A 327 23.83 12.53 -13.92
CA PHE A 327 22.37 12.42 -14.03
C PHE A 327 21.80 13.83 -14.12
N VAL A 328 20.97 14.12 -15.14
CA VAL A 328 20.43 15.46 -15.38
C VAL A 328 18.90 15.40 -15.38
N THR A 329 18.25 16.23 -14.56
CA THR A 329 16.79 16.42 -14.61
C THR A 329 16.46 17.81 -15.14
N THR A 330 15.76 17.86 -16.27
CA THR A 330 15.16 19.09 -16.81
C THR A 330 13.70 19.19 -16.35
N ILE A 331 13.38 20.29 -15.68
CA ILE A 331 12.04 20.61 -15.19
C ILE A 331 11.46 21.70 -16.10
N VAL A 332 10.31 21.43 -16.72
CA VAL A 332 9.70 22.27 -17.75
C VAL A 332 8.32 22.77 -17.29
N GLN A 333 8.06 24.07 -17.39
CA GLN A 333 6.75 24.66 -17.09
C GLN A 333 5.73 24.27 -18.18
N SER A 334 4.54 23.77 -17.79
CA SER A 334 3.53 23.38 -18.78
C SER A 334 2.91 24.59 -19.48
N ARG A 335 2.78 24.50 -20.81
CA ARG A 335 2.19 25.53 -21.67
C ARG A 335 0.72 25.21 -21.91
N LYS A 336 -0.17 25.94 -21.23
CA LYS A 336 -1.63 25.65 -21.17
C LYS A 336 -2.34 25.83 -22.52
N ASP A 337 -1.80 26.66 -23.40
CA ASP A 337 -2.19 26.82 -24.80
C ASP A 337 -1.88 25.57 -25.65
N LEU A 338 -0.82 24.82 -25.32
CA LEU A 338 -0.45 23.60 -26.02
C LEU A 338 -1.13 22.37 -25.43
N ASP A 339 -1.04 22.17 -24.12
CA ASP A 339 -1.44 20.92 -23.46
C ASP A 339 -2.78 20.98 -22.73
N GLY A 340 -3.33 22.19 -22.48
CA GLY A 340 -4.64 22.40 -21.85
C GLY A 340 -4.56 23.16 -20.52
N GLU A 341 -5.71 23.69 -20.06
CA GLU A 341 -5.80 24.32 -18.72
C GLU A 341 -5.77 23.30 -17.57
N LYS A 342 -6.18 22.05 -17.86
CA LYS A 342 -6.02 20.86 -17.03
C LYS A 342 -4.72 20.14 -17.40
N GLY A 343 -4.11 19.47 -16.42
CA GLY A 343 -2.87 18.72 -16.59
C GLY A 343 -1.87 19.02 -15.48
N CYS A 344 -0.67 18.43 -15.56
CA CYS A 344 0.45 18.79 -14.70
C CYS A 344 0.84 20.28 -14.84
N GLU A 345 1.26 20.92 -13.75
CA GLU A 345 1.91 22.25 -13.83
C GLU A 345 3.31 22.17 -14.44
N LYS A 346 4.01 21.05 -14.24
CA LYS A 346 5.36 20.82 -14.75
C LYS A 346 5.50 19.43 -15.38
N PHE A 347 6.40 19.34 -16.35
CA PHE A 347 6.83 18.09 -16.97
C PHE A 347 8.32 17.87 -16.69
N PHE A 348 8.72 16.60 -16.62
CA PHE A 348 10.07 16.20 -16.25
C PHE A 348 10.70 15.38 -17.37
N VAL A 349 11.93 15.74 -17.76
CA VAL A 349 12.74 14.96 -18.70
C VAL A 349 14.08 14.68 -18.02
N LEU A 350 14.46 13.41 -17.96
CA LEU A 350 15.61 12.93 -17.20
C LEU A 350 16.61 12.26 -18.13
N TYR A 351 17.90 12.51 -17.91
CA TYR A 351 18.96 12.10 -18.81
C TYR A 351 20.16 11.52 -18.07
N TYR A 352 20.87 10.61 -18.74
CA TYR A 352 22.29 10.38 -18.47
C TYR A 352 23.13 11.13 -19.50
N ALA A 353 24.03 11.99 -19.01
CA ALA A 353 24.94 12.80 -19.82
C ALA A 353 26.32 12.14 -19.93
N MET A 354 26.94 12.23 -21.11
CA MET A 354 28.15 11.49 -21.49
C MET A 354 29.11 12.36 -22.32
N ASP A 355 30.38 11.92 -22.41
CA ASP A 355 31.35 12.47 -23.36
C ASP A 355 30.98 12.10 -24.81
N GLY A 356 31.30 12.98 -25.76
CA GLY A 356 30.96 12.81 -27.17
C GLY A 356 31.76 11.76 -27.93
N THR A 357 32.46 10.88 -27.21
CA THR A 357 33.07 9.64 -27.71
C THR A 357 32.06 8.50 -27.84
N ALA A 358 30.94 8.57 -27.12
CA ALA A 358 29.77 7.73 -27.37
C ALA A 358 29.13 8.07 -28.73
N THR A 359 28.16 7.25 -29.16
CA THR A 359 27.35 7.50 -30.38
C THR A 359 25.86 7.62 -30.04
N ALA A 360 25.53 8.48 -29.08
CA ALA A 360 24.18 8.90 -28.76
C ALA A 360 23.89 10.29 -29.36
N SER A 361 23.07 10.34 -30.41
CA SER A 361 22.20 11.50 -30.60
C SER A 361 21.12 11.48 -29.50
N THR A 362 20.40 12.59 -29.30
CA THR A 362 19.37 12.72 -28.26
C THR A 362 18.22 11.71 -28.42
N VAL A 363 18.40 10.49 -27.89
CA VAL A 363 17.38 9.45 -27.84
C VAL A 363 16.48 9.76 -26.65
N LEU A 364 15.36 10.43 -26.91
CA LEU A 364 14.21 10.41 -26.02
C LEU A 364 13.57 9.03 -26.11
N THR A 365 13.94 8.17 -25.17
CA THR A 365 13.45 6.80 -25.02
C THR A 365 11.94 6.78 -24.89
N LYS A 366 11.34 5.73 -25.45
CA LYS A 366 9.92 5.42 -25.32
C LYS A 366 9.81 4.09 -24.59
N THR A 367 8.65 3.86 -23.98
CA THR A 367 8.35 2.69 -23.14
C THR A 367 8.74 1.36 -23.79
N ASN A 368 9.04 0.38 -22.93
CA ASN A 368 9.37 -1.00 -23.29
C ASN A 368 8.49 -1.55 -24.45
N ASN A 369 9.13 -2.33 -25.32
CA ASN A 369 8.56 -2.92 -26.55
C ASN A 369 8.29 -1.94 -27.72
N GLY A 370 8.81 -0.70 -27.67
CA GLY A 370 9.03 0.12 -28.87
C GLY A 370 7.80 0.82 -29.46
N GLN A 371 6.62 0.68 -28.86
CA GLN A 371 5.51 1.60 -29.04
C GLN A 371 5.39 2.53 -27.82
N PRO A 372 5.14 3.84 -28.01
CA PRO A 372 4.86 4.74 -26.90
C PRO A 372 3.49 4.41 -26.30
N MET A 373 3.49 3.89 -25.08
CA MET A 373 2.28 3.69 -24.27
C MET A 373 1.63 5.03 -23.89
N PHE A 374 2.43 6.11 -23.84
CA PHE A 374 2.02 7.47 -23.55
C PHE A 374 2.59 8.45 -24.57
N GLN A 375 1.85 9.52 -24.85
CA GLN A 375 2.28 10.65 -25.67
C GLN A 375 3.30 11.52 -24.91
N ILE A 376 4.32 12.01 -25.61
CA ILE A 376 5.20 13.08 -25.10
C ILE A 376 4.39 14.41 -25.14
N PRO A 377 4.24 15.15 -24.03
CA PRO A 377 3.45 16.40 -23.99
C PRO A 377 3.91 17.41 -25.05
N LYS A 378 2.98 18.21 -25.58
CA LYS A 378 3.27 19.18 -26.66
C LYS A 378 4.22 20.27 -26.20
N THR A 379 4.20 20.64 -24.92
CA THR A 379 5.21 21.49 -24.26
C THR A 379 6.63 20.95 -24.49
N ILE A 380 6.86 19.66 -24.21
CA ILE A 380 8.16 19.02 -24.40
C ILE A 380 8.54 18.95 -25.89
N GLN A 381 7.58 18.64 -26.77
CA GLN A 381 7.80 18.66 -28.23
C GLN A 381 8.17 20.06 -28.76
N ALA A 382 7.57 21.11 -28.19
CA ALA A 382 7.84 22.51 -28.55
C ALA A 382 9.13 23.06 -27.92
N LEU A 383 9.69 22.38 -26.91
CA LEU A 383 10.97 22.72 -26.30
C LEU A 383 12.15 22.28 -27.16
N HIS A 384 12.14 21.04 -27.66
CA HIS A 384 13.23 20.42 -28.42
C HIS A 384 13.28 20.85 -29.91
N GLY A 385 13.10 22.14 -30.17
CA GLY A 385 12.91 22.74 -31.50
C GLY A 385 14.18 22.89 -32.34
N LYS A 386 14.67 21.81 -32.96
CA LYS A 386 15.65 21.79 -34.08
C LYS A 386 17.04 22.41 -33.86
N LYS A 387 17.37 22.91 -32.67
CA LYS A 387 18.73 23.33 -32.29
C LYS A 387 19.17 22.56 -31.07
N ASP A 388 20.37 22.00 -31.11
CA ASP A 388 21.06 21.51 -29.93
C ASP A 388 21.51 22.74 -29.11
N ILE A 389 20.88 22.98 -27.96
CA ILE A 389 21.29 24.04 -27.06
C ILE A 389 22.36 23.46 -26.14
N THR A 390 23.59 23.95 -26.31
CA THR A 390 24.74 23.58 -25.46
C THR A 390 25.26 24.77 -24.65
N THR A 391 24.54 25.89 -24.64
CA THR A 391 25.00 27.15 -24.04
C THR A 391 24.05 27.63 -22.96
N PHE A 392 24.49 27.56 -21.71
CA PHE A 392 23.66 27.78 -20.52
C PHE A 392 24.26 28.85 -19.62
N TYR A 393 23.43 29.53 -18.82
CA TYR A 393 23.87 30.20 -17.60
C TYR A 393 23.79 29.21 -16.44
N THR A 394 24.94 28.94 -15.82
CA THR A 394 25.10 27.90 -14.80
C THR A 394 25.40 28.51 -13.44
N GLN A 395 24.69 28.06 -12.42
CA GLN A 395 24.95 28.32 -11.00
C GLN A 395 25.21 26.99 -10.29
N CYS A 396 26.21 26.95 -9.41
CA CYS A 396 26.59 25.72 -8.69
C CYS A 396 26.05 25.71 -7.26
N PHE A 397 25.71 24.53 -6.73
CA PHE A 397 25.21 24.34 -5.36
C PHE A 397 25.68 23.00 -4.75
N GLY A 398 25.39 22.78 -3.46
CA GLY A 398 25.75 21.60 -2.68
C GLY A 398 24.61 20.58 -2.48
N GLY A 399 24.85 19.60 -1.62
CA GLY A 399 23.81 18.68 -1.12
C GLY A 399 23.37 17.56 -2.06
N ASN A 400 22.20 16.98 -1.75
CA ASN A 400 21.60 15.85 -2.46
C ASN A 400 20.23 16.28 -3.02
N VAL A 401 20.11 16.33 -4.35
CA VAL A 401 19.00 17.02 -5.03
C VAL A 401 17.66 16.31 -4.83
N PHE A 402 17.65 14.98 -4.86
CA PHE A 402 16.44 14.19 -4.59
C PHE A 402 15.94 14.35 -3.15
N TYR A 403 16.85 14.48 -2.17
CA TYR A 403 16.54 14.58 -0.75
C TYR A 403 16.21 16.02 -0.29
N ASP A 404 16.65 17.03 -1.04
CA ASP A 404 16.24 18.43 -0.87
C ASP A 404 15.96 19.12 -2.23
N PRO A 405 14.73 19.02 -2.74
CA PRO A 405 14.30 19.76 -3.92
C PRO A 405 14.15 21.27 -3.66
N HIS A 406 14.11 21.76 -2.41
CA HIS A 406 14.00 23.20 -2.15
C HIS A 406 15.30 23.94 -2.49
N SER A 407 16.47 23.29 -2.37
CA SER A 407 17.73 23.81 -2.93
C SER A 407 17.66 24.07 -4.45
N ILE A 408 16.82 23.34 -5.20
CA ILE A 408 16.56 23.62 -6.63
C ILE A 408 15.76 24.92 -6.75
N SER A 409 14.67 25.04 -5.99
CA SER A 409 13.78 26.22 -5.99
C SER A 409 14.54 27.51 -5.66
N ASP A 410 15.32 27.52 -4.58
CA ASP A 410 16.05 28.71 -4.12
C ASP A 410 17.22 29.06 -5.05
N THR A 411 18.01 28.07 -5.49
CA THR A 411 19.14 28.32 -6.40
C THR A 411 18.65 28.72 -7.79
N GLY A 412 17.56 28.11 -8.28
CA GLY A 412 16.93 28.43 -9.57
C GLY A 412 16.28 29.81 -9.56
N LYS A 413 15.69 30.21 -8.44
CA LYS A 413 15.22 31.57 -8.22
C LYS A 413 16.36 32.58 -8.25
N LEU A 414 17.42 32.36 -7.48
CA LEU A 414 18.60 33.23 -7.50
C LEU A 414 19.18 33.38 -8.91
N LEU A 415 19.30 32.27 -9.66
CA LEU A 415 19.76 32.27 -11.05
C LEU A 415 18.85 33.13 -11.95
N LEU A 416 17.54 32.85 -11.99
CA LEU A 416 16.61 33.54 -12.88
C LEU A 416 16.39 35.02 -12.50
N ASP A 417 16.26 35.35 -11.21
CA ASP A 417 16.15 36.74 -10.75
C ASP A 417 17.45 37.52 -11.06
N THR A 418 18.63 36.92 -10.86
CA THR A 418 19.92 37.58 -11.21
C THR A 418 20.07 37.79 -12.72
N MET A 419 19.65 36.83 -13.56
CA MET A 419 19.68 37.02 -15.03
C MET A 419 18.77 38.17 -15.46
N LYS A 420 17.58 38.26 -14.86
CA LYS A 420 16.60 39.33 -15.10
C LYS A 420 17.11 40.70 -14.65
N GLU A 421 17.72 40.80 -13.47
CA GLU A 421 18.34 42.05 -12.98
C GLU A 421 19.55 42.47 -13.84
N ALA A 422 20.35 41.51 -14.32
CA ALA A 422 21.48 41.75 -15.21
C ALA A 422 21.08 41.99 -16.69
N GLY A 423 19.79 41.99 -17.02
CA GLY A 423 19.27 42.20 -18.38
C GLY A 423 19.68 41.11 -19.38
N LYS A 424 19.85 39.86 -18.91
CA LYS A 424 20.28 38.72 -19.72
C LYS A 424 19.07 37.94 -20.28
N CYS A 425 19.19 37.55 -21.55
CA CYS A 425 18.16 36.79 -22.26
C CYS A 425 18.36 35.28 -22.01
N VAL A 426 17.32 34.64 -21.49
CA VAL A 426 17.30 33.21 -21.10
C VAL A 426 15.94 32.60 -21.41
N LEU A 427 15.90 31.28 -21.63
CA LEU A 427 14.66 30.54 -21.83
C LEU A 427 14.04 30.18 -20.46
N GLY A 428 13.47 31.18 -19.79
CA GLY A 428 12.90 31.07 -18.45
C GLY A 428 11.59 30.28 -18.32
N ASP A 429 11.32 29.34 -19.23
CA ASP A 429 10.22 28.36 -19.17
C ASP A 429 10.66 26.97 -18.65
N HIS A 430 11.96 26.77 -18.44
CA HIS A 430 12.52 25.53 -17.90
C HIS A 430 13.87 25.75 -17.19
N ILE A 431 14.29 24.76 -16.41
CA ILE A 431 15.61 24.66 -15.77
C ILE A 431 16.14 23.24 -15.88
N SER A 432 17.46 23.07 -15.90
CA SER A 432 18.12 21.74 -15.87
C SER A 432 19.06 21.63 -14.68
N ILE A 433 19.01 20.50 -13.97
CA ILE A 433 19.82 20.22 -12.78
C ILE A 433 20.70 19.00 -13.04
N SER A 434 22.02 19.14 -12.89
CA SER A 434 23.01 18.08 -13.11
C SER A 434 23.65 17.63 -11.79
N GLU A 435 23.51 16.36 -11.42
CA GLU A 435 24.25 15.71 -10.33
C GLU A 435 25.43 14.90 -10.87
N TYR A 436 26.65 15.21 -10.41
CA TYR A 436 27.91 14.62 -10.90
C TYR A 436 28.48 13.52 -9.98
N HIS A 437 27.85 13.25 -8.83
CA HIS A 437 28.46 12.44 -7.77
C HIS A 437 27.60 11.24 -7.37
N PRO A 438 28.19 10.02 -7.27
CA PRO A 438 27.48 8.85 -6.78
C PRO A 438 26.99 9.06 -5.35
N GLN A 439 25.97 8.31 -4.93
CA GLN A 439 25.32 8.46 -3.62
C GLN A 439 26.26 8.14 -2.43
N SER A 440 27.35 7.44 -2.70
CA SER A 440 28.46 7.17 -1.79
C SER A 440 29.33 8.39 -1.43
N ARG A 441 29.33 9.46 -2.25
CA ARG A 441 29.96 10.73 -1.90
C ARG A 441 29.01 11.52 -1.01
N LEU A 442 29.26 11.48 0.29
CA LEU A 442 28.45 12.10 1.32
C LEU A 442 28.71 13.62 1.42
N PHE A 443 29.96 14.06 1.23
CA PHE A 443 30.40 15.42 1.53
C PHE A 443 30.94 16.17 0.31
N ASP A 444 30.81 17.51 0.29
CA ASP A 444 31.24 18.38 -0.81
C ASP A 444 30.69 17.88 -2.16
N ARG A 445 29.36 17.63 -2.19
CA ARG A 445 28.63 17.21 -3.39
C ARG A 445 28.48 18.39 -4.32
N TYR A 446 28.73 18.20 -5.61
CA TYR A 446 28.71 19.27 -6.60
C TYR A 446 27.56 19.06 -7.58
N ASN A 447 26.61 20.00 -7.54
CA ASN A 447 25.44 20.03 -8.41
C ASN A 447 25.45 21.34 -9.21
N GLU A 448 24.98 21.29 -10.45
CA GLU A 448 24.81 22.47 -11.31
C GLU A 448 23.31 22.68 -11.58
N ILE A 449 22.83 23.91 -11.49
CA ILE A 449 21.54 24.33 -12.05
C ILE A 449 21.78 25.28 -13.21
N MET A 450 21.06 25.05 -14.31
CA MET A 450 21.29 25.64 -15.60
C MET A 450 19.99 26.21 -16.17
N VAL A 451 20.09 27.36 -16.83
CA VAL A 451 19.04 27.87 -17.74
C VAL A 451 19.66 28.18 -19.10
N ASP A 452 18.98 27.75 -20.16
CA ASP A 452 19.40 27.94 -21.55
C ASP A 452 19.54 29.42 -21.90
N SER A 453 20.68 29.79 -22.48
CA SER A 453 20.95 31.18 -22.88
C SER A 453 20.32 31.48 -24.24
N ASP A 454 19.55 32.57 -24.33
CA ASP A 454 18.91 32.98 -25.58
C ASP A 454 19.75 34.05 -26.29
N GLU A 455 20.63 33.60 -27.18
CA GLU A 455 21.50 34.49 -27.95
C GLU A 455 20.75 35.39 -28.95
N GLY A 456 19.48 35.08 -29.24
CA GLY A 456 18.63 35.92 -30.09
C GLY A 456 17.87 37.00 -29.33
N CYS A 457 17.76 36.89 -28.00
CA CYS A 457 16.70 37.55 -27.22
C CYS A 457 15.34 37.38 -27.90
N SER A 458 15.03 36.11 -28.23
CA SER A 458 13.79 35.73 -28.89
C SER A 458 12.62 36.19 -28.04
N ASP A 459 11.60 36.77 -28.68
CA ASP A 459 10.38 37.17 -27.97
C ASP A 459 9.85 35.95 -27.17
N PRO A 460 9.66 36.05 -25.84
CA PRO A 460 9.12 34.94 -25.06
C PRO A 460 7.75 34.49 -25.59
N GLY A 461 6.98 35.40 -26.22
CA GLY A 461 5.66 35.09 -26.77
C GLY A 461 4.75 34.47 -25.71
N ASP A 462 4.12 33.35 -26.05
CA ASP A 462 3.21 32.62 -25.15
C ASP A 462 3.92 31.72 -24.12
N ARG A 463 5.26 31.81 -23.96
CA ARG A 463 5.97 31.02 -22.94
C ARG A 463 5.61 31.48 -21.52
N PRO A 464 5.18 30.56 -20.63
CA PRO A 464 4.98 30.88 -19.22
C PRO A 464 6.33 31.08 -18.51
N ALA A 465 6.37 31.97 -17.52
CA ALA A 465 7.49 32.06 -16.61
C ALA A 465 7.52 30.84 -15.67
N PHE A 466 8.71 30.28 -15.44
CA PHE A 466 8.91 29.15 -14.55
C PHE A 466 8.52 29.49 -13.10
N SER A 467 7.57 28.75 -12.52
CA SER A 467 7.24 28.81 -11.08
C SER A 467 8.30 28.06 -10.26
N TYR A 468 8.65 28.55 -9.07
CA TYR A 468 9.69 27.91 -8.24
C TYR A 468 9.19 26.73 -7.40
N ASP A 469 7.87 26.50 -7.34
CA ASP A 469 7.30 25.36 -6.62
C ASP A 469 7.52 24.07 -7.42
N ILE A 470 8.03 23.02 -6.78
CA ILE A 470 8.33 21.74 -7.43
C ILE A 470 7.35 20.71 -6.90
N PRO A 471 6.41 20.20 -7.73
CA PRO A 471 5.41 19.25 -7.26
C PRO A 471 6.07 17.92 -6.88
N LEU A 472 5.71 17.42 -5.70
CA LEU A 472 6.19 16.17 -5.09
C LEU A 472 5.00 15.27 -4.77
N SER A 473 5.19 13.95 -4.79
CA SER A 473 4.12 13.03 -4.41
C SER A 473 3.73 13.21 -2.95
N SER A 474 2.47 12.90 -2.62
CA SER A 474 1.97 12.83 -1.25
C SER A 474 2.83 11.93 -0.35
N SER A 475 3.36 10.84 -0.93
CA SER A 475 4.29 9.90 -0.30
C SER A 475 5.75 10.39 -0.15
N TYR A 476 6.10 11.60 -0.57
CA TYR A 476 7.50 12.06 -0.56
C TYR A 476 8.07 12.25 0.86
N LEU A 477 7.27 12.78 1.80
CA LEU A 477 7.68 13.01 3.20
C LEU A 477 7.24 11.90 4.16
N GLU A 478 6.25 11.09 3.78
CA GLU A 478 5.64 10.10 4.68
C GLU A 478 6.24 8.71 4.52
N PRO A 479 6.62 8.02 5.61
CA PRO A 479 6.94 6.60 5.57
C PRO A 479 5.64 5.79 5.39
N MET A 480 5.19 5.66 4.15
CA MET A 480 3.89 5.09 3.74
C MET A 480 3.36 3.98 4.65
N GLU A 481 2.27 4.27 5.36
CA GLU A 481 1.37 3.25 5.92
C GLU A 481 0.14 3.07 5.01
N VAL A 482 0.38 3.02 3.70
CA VAL A 482 -0.49 2.24 2.81
C VAL A 482 -0.34 0.77 3.25
N PRO A 483 -1.43 0.03 3.52
CA PRO A 483 -1.35 -1.36 3.93
C PRO A 483 -0.50 -2.17 2.95
N ASP A 484 0.41 -2.99 3.48
CA ASP A 484 1.28 -3.79 2.63
C ASP A 484 0.45 -4.69 1.71
N VAL A 485 0.62 -4.53 0.40
CA VAL A 485 -0.22 -5.16 -0.62
C VAL A 485 0.34 -6.54 -1.02
N THR A 486 1.03 -7.20 -0.07
CA THR A 486 1.56 -8.57 -0.16
C THR A 486 0.43 -9.59 -0.11
N GLU A 487 -0.30 -9.67 -1.22
CA GLU A 487 -1.25 -10.73 -1.60
C GLU A 487 -2.11 -11.30 -0.45
N LEU A 488 -3.27 -10.65 -0.25
CA LEU A 488 -4.45 -11.16 0.49
C LEU A 488 -5.02 -12.49 -0.08
N CYS A 489 -4.25 -13.18 -0.91
CA CYS A 489 -4.63 -14.25 -1.83
C CYS A 489 -3.93 -15.58 -1.54
N ASN A 490 -3.04 -15.65 -0.55
CA ASN A 490 -2.32 -16.86 -0.13
C ASN A 490 -3.20 -18.07 0.31
N THR A 491 -4.54 -17.97 0.24
CA THR A 491 -5.49 -18.98 0.74
C THR A 491 -6.72 -19.21 -0.17
N THR A 492 -6.78 -18.60 -1.35
CA THR A 492 -7.94 -18.70 -2.26
C THR A 492 -7.50 -18.40 -3.69
N ASP A 493 -8.15 -19.00 -4.70
CA ASP A 493 -7.96 -18.60 -6.11
C ASP A 493 -8.06 -17.08 -6.24
N CYS A 494 -7.09 -16.44 -6.91
CA CYS A 494 -6.93 -14.99 -6.96
C CYS A 494 -6.60 -14.45 -8.36
N ALA A 495 -7.17 -13.31 -8.75
CA ALA A 495 -6.79 -12.59 -9.96
C ALA A 495 -5.48 -11.81 -9.72
N GLN A 496 -4.39 -12.27 -10.35
CA GLN A 496 -3.13 -11.54 -10.35
C GLN A 496 -3.13 -10.42 -11.41
N PHE A 497 -2.57 -9.27 -11.02
CA PHE A 497 -2.41 -8.08 -11.87
C PHE A 497 -0.93 -7.77 -12.05
N SER A 498 -0.49 -7.68 -13.30
CA SER A 498 0.86 -7.22 -13.63
C SER A 498 0.91 -5.69 -13.59
N VAL A 499 1.74 -5.11 -12.72
CA VAL A 499 1.98 -3.66 -12.73
C VAL A 499 2.82 -3.32 -13.97
N LYS A 500 2.23 -2.56 -14.91
CA LYS A 500 2.96 -2.05 -16.09
C LYS A 500 3.80 -0.83 -15.73
N MET A 501 3.30 0.04 -14.84
CA MET A 501 3.96 1.30 -14.46
C MET A 501 3.35 1.89 -13.17
N THR A 502 4.11 2.70 -12.43
CA THR A 502 3.59 3.54 -11.32
C THR A 502 3.54 5.01 -11.75
N LEU A 503 2.46 5.71 -11.42
CA LEU A 503 2.15 7.09 -11.86
C LEU A 503 2.25 8.13 -10.71
N GLY A 504 2.53 7.68 -9.48
CA GLY A 504 2.61 8.50 -8.26
C GLY A 504 1.35 8.39 -7.40
N ASP A 505 1.39 8.83 -6.14
CA ASP A 505 0.22 8.87 -5.22
C ASP A 505 -0.62 7.58 -5.14
N ASN A 506 0.04 6.42 -5.13
CA ASN A 506 -0.58 5.09 -5.18
C ASN A 506 -1.43 4.80 -6.45
N LEU A 507 -1.32 5.63 -7.49
CA LEU A 507 -1.85 5.38 -8.82
C LEU A 507 -0.85 4.53 -9.64
N ARG A 508 -1.35 3.47 -10.27
CA ARG A 508 -0.57 2.54 -11.12
C ARG A 508 -1.30 2.30 -12.43
N LEU A 509 -0.57 1.94 -13.48
CA LEU A 509 -1.16 1.25 -14.64
C LEU A 509 -0.90 -0.24 -14.47
N VAL A 510 -1.96 -1.04 -14.57
CA VAL A 510 -1.89 -2.50 -14.44
C VAL A 510 -2.56 -3.20 -15.62
N SER A 511 -2.20 -4.47 -15.82
CA SER A 511 -2.85 -5.37 -16.76
C SER A 511 -3.23 -6.70 -16.13
N GLN A 512 -4.29 -7.33 -16.65
CA GLN A 512 -4.69 -8.71 -16.34
C GLN A 512 -4.93 -9.49 -17.64
N ASP A 513 -4.53 -10.76 -17.66
CA ASP A 513 -4.79 -11.68 -18.77
C ASP A 513 -6.30 -11.96 -19.00
N PRO A 514 -6.71 -12.37 -20.22
CA PRO A 514 -8.10 -12.65 -20.56
C PRO A 514 -8.81 -13.63 -19.60
N ALA A 515 -9.90 -13.17 -18.97
CA ALA A 515 -10.60 -13.90 -17.92
C ALA A 515 -12.10 -14.06 -18.22
N LYS A 516 -12.66 -15.19 -17.76
CA LYS A 516 -14.11 -15.47 -17.80
C LYS A 516 -14.72 -15.11 -16.46
N PHE A 517 -15.73 -14.24 -16.48
CA PHE A 517 -16.42 -13.71 -15.32
C PHE A 517 -17.85 -14.26 -15.22
N VAL A 518 -18.30 -14.52 -14.00
CA VAL A 518 -19.71 -14.65 -13.63
C VAL A 518 -20.13 -13.30 -13.08
N CYS A 519 -21.05 -12.64 -13.78
CA CYS A 519 -21.53 -11.29 -13.48
C CYS A 519 -23.04 -11.27 -13.20
N THR A 520 -23.45 -10.29 -12.39
CA THR A 520 -24.82 -10.12 -11.90
C THR A 520 -25.16 -8.63 -11.83
N GLU A 521 -26.41 -8.25 -12.08
CA GLU A 521 -26.82 -6.84 -12.25
C GLU A 521 -28.02 -6.51 -11.34
N SER A 522 -27.88 -5.51 -10.48
CA SER A 522 -28.93 -5.07 -9.56
C SER A 522 -30.14 -4.49 -10.33
N THR A 523 -31.14 -5.34 -10.55
CA THR A 523 -32.33 -4.98 -11.36
C THR A 523 -33.62 -5.33 -10.60
N PRO A 524 -34.59 -4.39 -10.46
CA PRO A 524 -34.51 -2.97 -10.79
C PRO A 524 -33.46 -2.18 -9.95
N PRO A 525 -33.08 -0.96 -10.37
CA PRO A 525 -32.16 -0.09 -9.62
C PRO A 525 -32.68 0.34 -8.25
N SER A 526 -31.76 0.70 -7.35
CA SER A 526 -32.01 0.99 -5.93
C SER A 526 -31.75 2.46 -5.56
N CYS A 527 -31.99 2.82 -4.29
CA CYS A 527 -31.83 4.16 -3.73
C CYS A 527 -30.47 4.41 -3.06
N THR A 528 -29.74 3.36 -2.65
CA THR A 528 -28.33 3.42 -2.21
C THR A 528 -27.44 2.44 -2.99
N TYR A 529 -26.12 2.64 -3.00
CA TYR A 529 -25.22 1.62 -3.57
C TYR A 529 -25.10 0.38 -2.67
N TYR A 530 -25.35 0.52 -1.37
CA TYR A 530 -25.50 -0.59 -0.42
C TYR A 530 -26.63 -1.55 -0.84
N GLU A 531 -27.85 -1.04 -1.07
CA GLU A 531 -28.96 -1.83 -1.60
C GLU A 531 -28.61 -2.51 -2.94
N ALA A 532 -28.04 -1.75 -3.88
CA ALA A 532 -27.70 -2.25 -5.20
C ALA A 532 -26.62 -3.35 -5.14
N TYR A 533 -25.62 -3.20 -4.28
CA TYR A 533 -24.59 -4.21 -4.02
C TYR A 533 -25.21 -5.52 -3.53
N HIS A 534 -26.04 -5.50 -2.49
CA HIS A 534 -26.69 -6.72 -1.98
C HIS A 534 -27.64 -7.35 -3.01
N LYS A 535 -28.33 -6.54 -3.81
CA LYS A 535 -29.23 -7.00 -4.87
C LYS A 535 -28.49 -7.73 -6.01
N ALA A 536 -27.25 -7.35 -6.31
CA ALA A 536 -26.36 -8.10 -7.20
C ALA A 536 -25.70 -9.31 -6.50
N LEU A 537 -25.35 -9.19 -5.21
CA LEU A 537 -24.71 -10.26 -4.44
C LEU A 537 -25.58 -11.51 -4.26
N HIS A 538 -26.91 -11.37 -4.14
CA HIS A 538 -27.79 -12.53 -3.94
C HIS A 538 -27.80 -13.52 -5.12
N PRO A 539 -27.96 -13.11 -6.40
CA PRO A 539 -27.85 -14.03 -7.53
C PRO A 539 -26.49 -14.72 -7.68
N ILE A 540 -25.35 -14.04 -7.43
CA ILE A 540 -24.03 -14.67 -7.58
C ILE A 540 -23.79 -15.70 -6.46
N LEU A 541 -24.17 -15.39 -5.22
CA LEU A 541 -24.13 -16.33 -4.10
C LEU A 541 -25.04 -17.55 -4.35
N ALA A 542 -26.24 -17.34 -4.90
CA ALA A 542 -27.13 -18.44 -5.26
C ALA A 542 -26.51 -19.38 -6.30
N TYR A 543 -25.90 -18.83 -7.36
CA TYR A 543 -25.25 -19.58 -8.43
C TYR A 543 -24.07 -20.42 -7.94
N ILE A 544 -23.17 -19.86 -7.11
CA ILE A 544 -22.01 -20.61 -6.59
C ILE A 544 -22.38 -21.66 -5.53
N ASN A 545 -23.50 -21.48 -4.82
CA ASN A 545 -24.03 -22.49 -3.88
C ASN A 545 -24.99 -23.48 -4.57
N GLY A 546 -24.68 -23.88 -5.81
CA GLY A 546 -25.36 -24.97 -6.52
C GLY A 546 -26.67 -24.60 -7.25
N LYS A 547 -27.17 -23.35 -7.23
CA LYS A 547 -28.32 -22.95 -8.08
C LYS A 547 -27.87 -22.64 -9.53
N ASN A 548 -27.22 -23.62 -10.14
CA ASN A 548 -26.85 -23.71 -11.55
C ASN A 548 -27.39 -25.04 -12.13
N LYS A 549 -27.43 -25.19 -13.46
CA LYS A 549 -28.02 -26.38 -14.11
C LYS A 549 -27.32 -27.69 -13.77
N ASP A 550 -26.07 -27.60 -13.34
CA ASP A 550 -25.17 -28.73 -13.10
C ASP A 550 -25.12 -29.11 -11.60
N GLY A 551 -25.81 -28.35 -10.72
CA GLY A 551 -25.87 -28.57 -9.28
C GLY A 551 -24.56 -28.31 -8.52
N VAL A 552 -23.54 -27.75 -9.18
CA VAL A 552 -22.17 -27.71 -8.66
C VAL A 552 -21.97 -26.56 -7.67
N SER A 553 -21.48 -26.88 -6.47
CA SER A 553 -20.97 -25.87 -5.54
C SER A 553 -19.56 -25.40 -5.95
N MET A 554 -19.31 -24.10 -5.82
CA MET A 554 -18.06 -23.42 -6.16
C MET A 554 -17.66 -22.47 -5.04
N ASP A 555 -16.35 -22.28 -4.86
CA ASP A 555 -15.82 -21.25 -3.96
C ASP A 555 -15.89 -19.86 -4.63
N MET A 556 -16.01 -18.81 -3.80
CA MET A 556 -16.03 -17.43 -4.29
C MET A 556 -14.60 -16.94 -4.50
N THR A 557 -14.32 -16.47 -5.71
CA THR A 557 -12.98 -16.06 -6.16
C THR A 557 -12.69 -14.58 -5.84
N LYS A 558 -11.42 -14.16 -5.81
CA LYS A 558 -10.99 -12.85 -5.26
C LYS A 558 -10.09 -12.02 -6.21
N PRO A 559 -10.35 -10.71 -6.36
CA PRO A 559 -11.35 -9.94 -5.65
C PRO A 559 -12.74 -10.09 -6.26
N LEU A 560 -13.74 -9.72 -5.48
CA LEU A 560 -15.11 -9.53 -5.96
C LEU A 560 -15.20 -8.12 -6.58
N PHE A 561 -15.40 -8.06 -7.89
CA PHE A 561 -15.44 -6.83 -8.68
C PHE A 561 -16.83 -6.21 -8.70
N GLY A 562 -16.90 -4.88 -8.62
CA GLY A 562 -18.15 -4.12 -8.61
C GLY A 562 -18.09 -2.90 -9.52
N HIS A 563 -18.75 -2.96 -10.69
CA HIS A 563 -18.93 -1.80 -11.55
C HIS A 563 -20.05 -0.91 -11.01
N VAL A 564 -19.72 0.34 -10.73
CA VAL A 564 -20.67 1.33 -10.23
C VAL A 564 -21.30 2.06 -11.41
N LEU A 565 -22.64 2.02 -11.52
CA LEU A 565 -23.37 2.79 -12.53
C LEU A 565 -23.87 4.11 -11.91
N PRO A 566 -23.24 5.27 -12.24
CA PRO A 566 -23.66 6.57 -11.73
C PRO A 566 -25.01 7.02 -12.31
N SER A 567 -25.87 7.56 -11.46
CA SER A 567 -27.21 8.00 -11.79
C SER A 567 -27.64 9.14 -10.87
N GLU A 568 -28.08 10.26 -11.44
CA GLU A 568 -28.57 11.44 -10.69
C GLU A 568 -30.00 11.26 -10.16
N ARG A 569 -30.65 10.13 -10.48
CA ARG A 569 -32.01 9.81 -9.99
C ARG A 569 -31.92 9.26 -8.57
N PRO A 570 -32.69 9.79 -7.59
CA PRO A 570 -32.61 9.35 -6.19
C PRO A 570 -32.70 7.83 -5.99
N CYS A 571 -33.58 7.17 -6.73
CA CYS A 571 -33.68 5.71 -6.80
C CYS A 571 -33.42 5.24 -8.25
N GLY A 572 -32.15 5.34 -8.65
CA GLY A 572 -31.68 4.93 -9.97
C GLY A 572 -30.25 4.39 -9.96
N LYS A 573 -29.71 4.05 -8.78
CA LYS A 573 -28.35 3.51 -8.61
C LYS A 573 -28.36 2.03 -8.96
N SER A 574 -27.39 1.58 -9.75
CA SER A 574 -27.22 0.15 -10.03
C SER A 574 -25.76 -0.26 -9.97
N PHE A 575 -25.57 -1.56 -9.80
CA PHE A 575 -24.31 -2.21 -9.48
C PHE A 575 -24.21 -3.48 -10.33
N VAL A 576 -23.10 -3.68 -11.03
CA VAL A 576 -22.79 -4.97 -11.67
C VAL A 576 -21.69 -5.63 -10.86
N LEU A 577 -21.99 -6.77 -10.26
CA LEU A 577 -21.09 -7.52 -9.40
C LEU A 577 -20.58 -8.76 -10.14
N CYS A 578 -19.26 -8.91 -10.23
CA CYS A 578 -18.58 -9.97 -10.97
C CYS A 578 -17.51 -10.67 -10.14
N MET A 579 -17.36 -11.97 -10.31
CA MET A 579 -16.18 -12.74 -9.92
C MET A 579 -15.67 -13.51 -11.15
N TYR A 580 -14.40 -13.89 -11.22
CA TYR A 580 -13.91 -14.75 -12.30
C TYR A 580 -14.10 -16.24 -11.96
N LEU A 581 -14.12 -17.08 -12.99
CA LEU A 581 -14.09 -18.53 -12.85
C LEU A 581 -12.65 -18.99 -12.64
N SER A 582 -12.39 -19.79 -11.61
CA SER A 582 -11.08 -20.43 -11.45
C SER A 582 -10.85 -21.49 -12.53
N GLU A 583 -9.59 -21.88 -12.74
CA GLU A 583 -9.15 -22.76 -13.85
C GLU A 583 -10.03 -24.01 -14.02
N LYS A 584 -10.40 -24.64 -12.91
CA LYS A 584 -11.30 -25.81 -12.81
C LYS A 584 -12.64 -25.64 -13.54
N TYR A 585 -13.15 -24.41 -13.62
CA TYR A 585 -14.44 -24.07 -14.23
C TYR A 585 -14.30 -23.15 -15.44
N PHE A 586 -13.08 -22.81 -15.85
CA PHE A 586 -12.83 -21.87 -16.94
C PHE A 586 -13.35 -22.40 -18.28
N ASP A 587 -12.99 -23.62 -18.67
CA ASP A 587 -13.39 -24.17 -19.98
C ASP A 587 -14.82 -24.73 -20.03
N SER A 588 -15.35 -25.17 -18.89
CA SER A 588 -16.71 -25.71 -18.77
C SER A 588 -17.45 -25.08 -17.57
N PRO A 589 -17.86 -23.80 -17.67
CA PRO A 589 -18.51 -23.11 -16.57
C PRO A 589 -19.95 -23.61 -16.35
N PRO A 590 -20.36 -23.89 -15.09
CA PRO A 590 -21.72 -24.33 -14.79
C PRO A 590 -22.77 -23.35 -15.30
N GLN A 591 -23.86 -23.85 -15.87
CA GLN A 591 -24.75 -23.02 -16.66
C GLN A 591 -25.81 -22.32 -15.77
N PRO A 592 -26.02 -21.00 -15.90
CA PRO A 592 -27.02 -20.27 -15.13
C PRO A 592 -28.45 -20.83 -15.30
N LEU A 593 -29.22 -20.78 -14.21
CA LEU A 593 -30.66 -21.07 -14.19
C LEU A 593 -31.54 -19.86 -14.54
N THR A 594 -31.00 -18.64 -14.49
CA THR A 594 -31.74 -17.37 -14.68
C THR A 594 -30.87 -16.31 -15.37
N ASP A 595 -31.50 -15.38 -16.09
CA ASP A 595 -30.82 -14.31 -16.85
C ASP A 595 -30.21 -13.20 -15.95
N SER A 596 -30.43 -13.27 -14.63
CA SER A 596 -29.79 -12.38 -13.64
C SER A 596 -28.33 -12.75 -13.37
N VAL A 597 -27.91 -13.96 -13.74
CA VAL A 597 -26.51 -14.42 -13.69
C VAL A 597 -26.03 -14.66 -15.11
N ARG A 598 -24.99 -13.94 -15.52
CA ARG A 598 -24.43 -13.96 -16.88
C ARG A 598 -22.98 -14.39 -16.82
N ILE A 599 -22.57 -15.31 -17.68
CA ILE A 599 -21.16 -15.59 -17.93
C ILE A 599 -20.70 -14.68 -19.06
N SER A 600 -19.66 -13.89 -18.82
CA SER A 600 -19.04 -12.99 -19.79
C SER A 600 -17.54 -13.28 -19.89
N PHE A 601 -17.01 -13.29 -21.10
CA PHE A 601 -15.58 -13.42 -21.37
C PHE A 601 -15.07 -12.07 -21.87
N ASP A 602 -13.99 -11.55 -21.29
CA ASP A 602 -13.21 -10.51 -21.97
C ASP A 602 -12.10 -11.21 -22.76
N GLU A 603 -12.16 -11.11 -24.09
CA GLU A 603 -11.22 -11.75 -25.00
C GLU A 603 -9.89 -10.98 -25.11
N ASN A 604 -9.76 -9.85 -24.42
CA ASN A 604 -8.62 -8.92 -24.50
C ASN A 604 -7.89 -8.85 -23.16
N GLU A 605 -6.62 -8.42 -23.20
CA GLU A 605 -5.88 -7.97 -22.01
C GLU A 605 -6.66 -6.81 -21.36
N PHE A 606 -7.04 -6.97 -20.09
CA PHE A 606 -7.68 -5.91 -19.33
C PHE A 606 -6.60 -4.94 -18.84
N VAL A 607 -6.57 -3.73 -19.41
CA VAL A 607 -5.66 -2.65 -19.00
C VAL A 607 -6.45 -1.55 -18.31
N ALA A 608 -5.99 -1.18 -17.10
CA ALA A 608 -6.66 -0.18 -16.27
C ALA A 608 -5.65 0.59 -15.42
N TYR A 609 -6.03 1.82 -15.09
CA TYR A 609 -5.42 2.55 -13.98
C TYR A 609 -5.96 1.95 -12.67
N GLU A 610 -5.10 1.74 -11.68
CA GLU A 610 -5.41 1.18 -10.35
C GLU A 610 -5.03 2.18 -9.25
N LYS A 611 -5.88 2.37 -8.24
CA LYS A 611 -5.55 3.06 -6.97
C LYS A 611 -6.12 2.27 -5.79
N SER A 612 -5.32 2.02 -4.75
CA SER A 612 -5.76 1.26 -3.55
C SER A 612 -6.15 2.18 -2.38
N PHE A 613 -7.17 1.78 -1.61
CA PHE A 613 -7.67 2.51 -0.44
C PHE A 613 -8.28 1.54 0.61
N VAL A 614 -8.55 2.02 1.83
CA VAL A 614 -9.31 1.26 2.85
C VAL A 614 -10.79 1.65 2.78
N GLY A 615 -11.68 0.66 2.73
CA GLY A 615 -13.12 0.89 2.57
C GLY A 615 -13.96 -0.30 3.04
N ASN A 616 -15.28 -0.21 2.83
CA ASN A 616 -16.24 -1.27 3.17
C ASN A 616 -17.50 -1.17 2.28
N PHE A 617 -17.97 -2.31 1.76
CA PHE A 617 -19.25 -2.43 1.04
C PHE A 617 -20.48 -2.45 1.95
N GLU A 618 -20.35 -2.93 3.19
CA GLU A 618 -21.42 -3.07 4.18
C GLU A 618 -21.77 -1.74 4.90
N SER A 619 -21.05 -0.64 4.61
CA SER A 619 -21.24 0.65 5.29
C SER A 619 -22.21 1.55 4.56
N THR A 620 -23.17 2.15 5.28
CA THR A 620 -24.07 3.20 4.75
C THR A 620 -23.33 4.46 4.28
N LEU A 621 -22.07 4.65 4.69
CA LEU A 621 -21.21 5.74 4.23
C LEU A 621 -20.50 5.46 2.89
N ILE A 622 -20.71 4.29 2.27
CA ILE A 622 -20.07 3.94 0.99
C ILE A 622 -20.35 4.97 -0.11
N ASP A 623 -21.60 5.44 -0.22
CA ASP A 623 -22.06 6.44 -1.20
C ASP A 623 -21.23 7.75 -1.19
N VAL A 624 -20.56 8.04 -0.08
CA VAL A 624 -19.65 9.18 0.12
C VAL A 624 -18.20 8.75 -0.04
N ARG A 625 -17.72 7.77 0.76
CA ARG A 625 -16.30 7.35 0.76
C ARG A 625 -15.82 6.88 -0.62
N VAL A 626 -16.64 6.11 -1.35
CA VAL A 626 -16.29 5.66 -2.71
C VAL A 626 -16.29 6.83 -3.69
N ARG A 627 -17.23 7.75 -3.58
CA ARG A 627 -17.29 8.94 -4.45
C ARG A 627 -16.05 9.80 -4.29
N GLU A 628 -15.63 10.08 -3.05
CA GLU A 628 -14.41 10.85 -2.75
C GLU A 628 -13.17 10.21 -3.40
N ARG A 629 -12.99 8.88 -3.28
CA ARG A 629 -11.86 8.18 -3.90
C ARG A 629 -11.95 8.09 -5.42
N ILE A 630 -13.16 8.08 -5.99
CA ILE A 630 -13.36 8.22 -7.43
C ILE A 630 -12.95 9.61 -7.89
N ASP A 631 -13.51 10.67 -7.30
CA ASP A 631 -13.25 12.05 -7.70
C ASP A 631 -11.74 12.40 -7.54
N GLU A 632 -11.06 11.91 -6.50
CA GLU A 632 -9.60 11.98 -6.35
C GLU A 632 -8.83 11.30 -7.50
N MET A 633 -9.23 10.07 -7.88
CA MET A 633 -8.56 9.32 -8.94
C MET A 633 -8.83 9.92 -10.33
N LEU A 634 -10.05 10.39 -10.58
CA LEU A 634 -10.40 11.04 -11.85
C LEU A 634 -9.66 12.38 -11.99
N LEU A 635 -9.48 13.14 -10.90
CA LEU A 635 -8.68 14.37 -10.89
C LEU A 635 -7.21 14.09 -11.22
N GLN A 636 -6.63 12.99 -10.73
CA GLN A 636 -5.28 12.57 -11.07
C GLN A 636 -5.17 12.12 -12.55
N LEU A 637 -6.16 11.42 -13.08
CA LEU A 637 -6.19 11.01 -14.49
C LEU A 637 -6.41 12.19 -15.45
N ASP A 638 -7.24 13.17 -15.09
CA ASP A 638 -7.33 14.48 -15.77
C ASP A 638 -5.97 15.20 -15.80
N GLY A 639 -5.19 15.09 -14.71
CA GLY A 639 -3.81 15.59 -14.64
C GLY A 639 -2.87 14.99 -15.69
N LEU A 640 -3.20 13.81 -16.23
CA LEU A 640 -2.38 13.08 -17.20
C LEU A 640 -2.89 13.19 -18.65
N GLU A 641 -3.95 13.96 -18.93
CA GLU A 641 -4.44 14.22 -20.30
C GLU A 641 -3.32 14.67 -21.29
N PRO A 642 -2.32 15.50 -20.91
CA PRO A 642 -1.19 15.86 -21.78
C PRO A 642 -0.35 14.67 -22.29
N PHE A 643 -0.29 13.59 -21.49
CA PHE A 643 0.37 12.32 -21.85
C PHE A 643 -0.52 11.41 -22.72
N GLY A 644 -1.69 11.90 -23.16
CA GLY A 644 -2.63 11.15 -23.99
C GLY A 644 -3.51 10.16 -23.23
N VAL A 645 -3.48 10.18 -21.89
CA VAL A 645 -4.37 9.36 -21.03
C VAL A 645 -5.83 9.61 -21.40
N LYS A 646 -6.56 8.52 -21.65
CA LYS A 646 -8.00 8.56 -21.96
C LYS A 646 -8.71 7.44 -21.22
N TYR A 647 -9.53 7.85 -20.28
CA TYR A 647 -10.24 6.95 -19.38
C TYR A 647 -11.75 7.19 -19.49
N ASN A 648 -12.55 6.20 -19.13
CA ASN A 648 -14.00 6.37 -19.11
C ASN A 648 -14.47 6.68 -17.67
N PRO A 649 -14.94 7.90 -17.34
CA PRO A 649 -15.49 8.22 -16.02
C PRO A 649 -16.76 7.41 -15.66
N LYS A 650 -17.23 6.54 -16.56
CA LYS A 650 -18.38 5.64 -16.36
C LYS A 650 -17.99 4.17 -16.33
N LEU A 651 -16.72 3.80 -16.55
CA LEU A 651 -16.21 2.41 -16.43
C LEU A 651 -15.31 2.27 -15.20
N VAL A 652 -15.87 2.67 -14.06
CA VAL A 652 -15.22 2.66 -12.76
C VAL A 652 -15.58 1.37 -12.01
N TRP A 653 -14.58 0.55 -11.73
CA TRP A 653 -14.72 -0.74 -11.07
C TRP A 653 -14.08 -0.69 -9.69
N LEU A 654 -14.82 -1.13 -8.67
CA LEU A 654 -14.31 -1.42 -7.35
C LEU A 654 -13.90 -2.90 -7.28
N ALA A 655 -13.01 -3.25 -6.37
CA ALA A 655 -12.68 -4.64 -6.09
C ALA A 655 -12.36 -4.82 -4.60
N ALA A 656 -13.02 -5.79 -3.94
CA ALA A 656 -12.76 -6.14 -2.54
C ALA A 656 -12.16 -7.54 -2.41
N TYR A 657 -11.16 -7.66 -1.54
CA TYR A 657 -10.44 -8.91 -1.26
C TYR A 657 -10.90 -9.60 0.04
N SER A 658 -11.73 -8.93 0.84
CA SER A 658 -12.47 -9.56 1.94
C SER A 658 -13.67 -10.35 1.43
N ASP A 659 -14.11 -11.30 2.24
CA ASP A 659 -15.44 -11.88 2.13
C ASP A 659 -16.51 -10.82 2.52
N PRO A 660 -17.75 -10.88 1.97
CA PRO A 660 -18.85 -10.01 2.39
C PRO A 660 -19.11 -10.11 3.90
N GLY A 661 -19.53 -9.00 4.52
CA GLY A 661 -19.79 -8.91 5.96
C GLY A 661 -18.62 -8.44 6.86
N LYS A 662 -17.45 -8.05 6.33
CA LYS A 662 -16.34 -7.50 7.15
C LYS A 662 -16.40 -5.97 7.26
N GLU A 663 -16.07 -5.42 8.44
CA GLU A 663 -16.26 -3.99 8.75
C GLU A 663 -15.31 -3.02 8.02
N GLU A 664 -14.07 -3.41 7.73
CA GLU A 664 -13.15 -2.68 6.84
C GLU A 664 -12.26 -3.65 6.07
N THR A 665 -11.84 -3.27 4.86
CA THR A 665 -11.01 -4.06 3.95
C THR A 665 -10.15 -3.17 3.05
N VAL A 666 -9.08 -3.73 2.49
CA VAL A 666 -8.39 -3.12 1.35
C VAL A 666 -9.30 -3.25 0.13
N MET A 667 -9.60 -2.12 -0.48
CA MET A 667 -10.32 -2.00 -1.74
C MET A 667 -9.39 -1.44 -2.82
N LYS A 668 -9.57 -1.93 -4.04
CA LYS A 668 -8.96 -1.33 -5.24
C LYS A 668 -10.01 -0.60 -6.06
N LEU A 669 -9.63 0.54 -6.60
CA LEU A 669 -10.38 1.30 -7.59
C LEU A 669 -9.66 1.14 -8.93
N PHE A 670 -10.40 0.74 -9.96
CA PHE A 670 -9.91 0.59 -11.32
C PHE A 670 -10.71 1.48 -12.27
N VAL A 671 -10.02 2.11 -13.21
CA VAL A 671 -10.64 2.82 -14.34
C VAL A 671 -10.03 2.30 -15.62
N ARG A 672 -10.85 1.71 -16.50
CA ARG A 672 -10.37 1.09 -17.74
C ARG A 672 -9.83 2.16 -18.70
N ASP A 673 -8.69 1.86 -19.33
CA ASP A 673 -8.16 2.68 -20.43
C ASP A 673 -9.07 2.54 -21.65
N ASP A 674 -9.62 3.65 -22.15
CA ASP A 674 -10.87 3.65 -22.94
C ASP A 674 -10.64 3.41 -24.45
N GLN A 675 -9.50 2.82 -24.81
CA GLN A 675 -9.10 2.63 -26.20
C GLN A 675 -9.90 1.56 -26.96
N ASN A 676 -10.74 0.75 -26.29
CA ASN A 676 -11.08 -0.59 -26.80
C ASN A 676 -12.51 -1.15 -26.56
N VAL A 677 -13.58 -0.34 -26.35
CA VAL A 677 -14.95 -0.89 -26.10
C VAL A 677 -16.08 -0.12 -26.82
N GLN A 678 -17.03 -0.83 -27.47
CA GLN A 678 -18.30 -0.24 -27.96
C GLN A 678 -19.57 -1.14 -27.88
N ASN A 679 -20.48 -0.75 -26.97
CA ASN A 679 -21.95 -0.64 -27.13
C ASN A 679 -22.83 -1.77 -27.71
N LYS A 680 -23.78 -2.28 -26.89
CA LYS A 680 -25.27 -2.46 -27.11
C LYS A 680 -25.84 -3.40 -26.01
N ARG A 681 -27.14 -3.45 -25.62
CA ARG A 681 -28.39 -2.70 -25.93
C ARG A 681 -29.40 -2.85 -24.76
N LYS A 682 -30.51 -2.11 -24.74
CA LYS A 682 -31.61 -2.20 -23.74
C LYS A 682 -32.88 -2.86 -24.29
N THR A 683 -33.67 -3.50 -23.41
CA THR A 683 -35.10 -3.85 -23.63
C THR A 683 -35.89 -3.75 -22.31
N GLN A 684 -37.23 -3.73 -22.34
CA GLN A 684 -38.12 -3.50 -21.19
C GLN A 684 -39.12 -4.67 -20.97
N VAL A 685 -39.79 -4.69 -19.81
CA VAL A 685 -40.85 -5.65 -19.40
C VAL A 685 -42.09 -4.88 -18.92
N ALA A 686 -43.29 -5.46 -19.07
CA ALA A 686 -44.56 -4.96 -18.50
C ALA A 686 -45.53 -6.12 -18.15
N PRO A 687 -46.48 -5.98 -17.20
CA PRO A 687 -46.88 -7.13 -16.35
C PRO A 687 -48.39 -7.32 -16.05
N THR A 688 -48.68 -8.31 -15.18
CA THR A 688 -49.88 -8.50 -14.29
C THR A 688 -51.25 -8.91 -14.83
N ALA A 689 -51.89 -9.85 -14.11
CA ALA A 689 -53.26 -9.78 -13.57
C ALA A 689 -53.46 -10.81 -12.43
N LYS A 690 -54.50 -10.67 -11.58
CA LYS A 690 -54.86 -11.55 -10.44
C LYS A 690 -56.36 -11.89 -10.45
N ASP A 691 -56.74 -13.06 -9.92
CA ASP A 691 -57.88 -13.30 -8.97
C ASP A 691 -58.10 -14.82 -8.71
N SER A 692 -58.83 -15.31 -7.69
CA SER A 692 -59.48 -14.70 -6.50
C SER A 692 -59.67 -15.72 -5.36
N SER A 693 -59.90 -15.22 -4.13
CA SER A 693 -60.50 -15.85 -2.93
C SER A 693 -60.45 -17.38 -2.70
N ALA A 694 -59.69 -17.78 -1.67
CA ALA A 694 -59.91 -18.99 -0.86
C ALA A 694 -59.60 -18.67 0.63
N GLN A 695 -59.61 -19.68 1.51
CA GLN A 695 -59.38 -19.53 2.97
C GLN A 695 -58.15 -18.66 3.32
N ARG A 696 -58.29 -17.78 4.33
CA ARG A 696 -57.25 -16.80 4.72
C ARG A 696 -56.12 -17.43 5.54
N TYR A 697 -55.16 -18.04 4.84
CA TYR A 697 -53.82 -18.31 5.35
C TYR A 697 -52.96 -17.04 5.25
N LEU A 698 -51.76 -17.04 5.84
CA LEU A 698 -50.75 -16.02 5.50
C LEU A 698 -50.41 -16.10 4.00
N PRO A 699 -50.11 -14.98 3.32
CA PRO A 699 -49.69 -15.00 1.92
C PRO A 699 -48.39 -15.79 1.77
N MET A 700 -48.39 -16.75 0.85
CA MET A 700 -47.27 -17.60 0.48
C MET A 700 -46.81 -17.25 -0.94
N PRO A 701 -45.51 -17.39 -1.28
CA PRO A 701 -45.01 -17.24 -2.64
C PRO A 701 -45.70 -18.17 -3.64
N THR A 702 -45.78 -17.78 -4.91
CA THR A 702 -46.39 -18.59 -5.99
C THR A 702 -45.66 -19.91 -6.29
N SER A 703 -44.45 -20.09 -5.75
CA SER A 703 -43.72 -21.36 -5.75
C SER A 703 -44.25 -22.37 -4.71
N CYS A 704 -44.95 -21.94 -3.66
CA CYS A 704 -45.55 -22.81 -2.64
C CYS A 704 -46.87 -23.46 -3.11
N HIS A 705 -46.80 -24.23 -4.20
CA HIS A 705 -47.91 -25.05 -4.72
C HIS A 705 -47.57 -26.56 -4.79
N SER A 706 -46.37 -26.97 -4.36
CA SER A 706 -46.00 -28.39 -4.10
C SER A 706 -46.35 -28.81 -2.67
N ARG A 707 -46.08 -30.07 -2.30
CA ARG A 707 -46.45 -30.69 -1.01
C ARG A 707 -45.48 -30.36 0.16
N GLU A 708 -44.73 -29.26 0.06
CA GLU A 708 -43.61 -28.91 0.95
C GLU A 708 -43.77 -27.59 1.72
N CYS A 709 -44.90 -26.89 1.61
CA CYS A 709 -45.15 -25.66 2.39
C CYS A 709 -46.25 -25.88 3.46
N LEU A 710 -45.96 -25.53 4.71
CA LEU A 710 -46.88 -25.61 5.85
C LEU A 710 -47.81 -24.40 5.87
N PRO A 711 -49.15 -24.57 5.76
CA PRO A 711 -50.08 -23.45 5.72
C PRO A 711 -50.36 -22.90 7.13
N VAL A 712 -49.79 -21.75 7.47
CA VAL A 712 -50.09 -21.03 8.71
C VAL A 712 -51.42 -20.28 8.54
N ARG A 713 -52.40 -20.67 9.36
CA ARG A 713 -53.79 -20.17 9.29
C ARG A 713 -53.92 -18.86 10.07
N VAL A 714 -54.50 -17.82 9.47
CA VAL A 714 -54.91 -16.64 10.24
C VAL A 714 -56.15 -17.01 11.05
N VAL A 715 -56.06 -16.84 12.37
CA VAL A 715 -57.13 -17.13 13.34
C VAL A 715 -57.96 -15.88 13.57
N GLN A 716 -57.29 -14.74 13.80
CA GLN A 716 -57.91 -13.44 14.00
C GLN A 716 -56.99 -12.33 13.47
N ASP A 717 -57.57 -11.23 13.04
CA ASP A 717 -56.90 -10.05 12.51
C ASP A 717 -57.27 -8.86 13.42
N TYR A 718 -56.28 -8.28 14.09
CA TYR A 718 -56.43 -7.15 15.01
C TYR A 718 -56.00 -5.82 14.34
N GLY A 719 -55.82 -5.80 13.01
CA GLY A 719 -55.39 -4.63 12.25
C GLY A 719 -53.88 -4.35 12.34
N ASN A 720 -53.36 -4.14 13.55
CA ASN A 720 -51.92 -3.91 13.79
C ASN A 720 -51.11 -5.22 13.73
N PHE A 721 -51.71 -6.32 14.20
CA PHE A 721 -51.09 -7.65 14.28
C PHE A 721 -52.13 -8.75 13.98
N LEU A 722 -51.64 -9.96 13.69
CA LEU A 722 -52.46 -11.14 13.41
C LEU A 722 -52.28 -12.19 14.50
N GLU A 723 -53.34 -12.85 14.93
CA GLU A 723 -53.23 -14.14 15.59
C GLU A 723 -53.24 -15.25 14.55
N VAL A 724 -52.25 -16.13 14.61
CA VAL A 724 -52.03 -17.21 13.65
C VAL A 724 -51.85 -18.55 14.34
N TYR A 725 -52.18 -19.63 13.63
CA TYR A 725 -52.03 -21.00 14.08
C TYR A 725 -51.07 -21.77 13.18
N PHE A 726 -49.99 -22.26 13.79
CA PHE A 726 -49.08 -23.23 13.19
C PHE A 726 -49.61 -24.65 13.38
N PRO A 727 -49.63 -25.51 12.33
CA PRO A 727 -50.04 -26.90 12.45
C PRO A 727 -49.04 -27.75 13.27
N LYS A 728 -49.44 -28.97 13.68
CA LYS A 728 -48.48 -29.95 14.23
C LYS A 728 -47.42 -30.25 13.17
N VAL A 729 -46.15 -30.28 13.59
CA VAL A 729 -44.99 -30.40 12.69
C VAL A 729 -43.88 -31.28 13.30
N LYS A 730 -43.26 -32.11 12.46
CA LYS A 730 -41.97 -32.76 12.73
C LYS A 730 -40.86 -31.97 12.01
N GLY A 731 -39.66 -31.91 12.56
CA GLY A 731 -38.57 -31.17 11.94
C GLY A 731 -37.20 -31.43 12.56
N VAL A 732 -36.22 -30.68 12.07
CA VAL A 732 -34.89 -30.56 12.67
C VAL A 732 -34.57 -29.10 12.95
N TYR A 733 -33.77 -28.86 13.98
CA TYR A 733 -33.24 -27.54 14.30
C TYR A 733 -31.76 -27.61 14.62
N THR A 734 -31.10 -26.46 14.52
CA THR A 734 -29.68 -26.28 14.86
C THR A 734 -29.52 -25.11 15.84
N GLN A 735 -28.60 -25.25 16.78
CA GLN A 735 -28.38 -24.30 17.88
C GLN A 735 -26.97 -23.68 17.79
N GLN A 736 -26.87 -22.35 17.81
CA GLN A 736 -25.58 -21.65 17.78
C GLN A 736 -25.67 -20.27 18.47
N ASN A 737 -24.65 -19.90 19.25
CA ASN A 737 -24.45 -18.53 19.73
C ASN A 737 -23.96 -17.65 18.57
N VAL A 738 -24.49 -16.44 18.45
CA VAL A 738 -24.21 -15.54 17.32
C VAL A 738 -23.83 -14.15 17.83
N CYS A 739 -22.60 -13.73 17.58
CA CYS A 739 -22.11 -12.40 17.94
C CYS A 739 -22.25 -11.37 16.80
N GLU A 740 -22.43 -11.82 15.56
CA GLU A 740 -22.40 -10.99 14.34
C GLU A 740 -23.78 -10.88 13.67
N SER A 741 -24.15 -9.67 13.24
CA SER A 741 -25.37 -9.43 12.45
C SER A 741 -25.11 -9.63 10.96
N GLY A 742 -25.72 -10.65 10.36
CA GLY A 742 -25.73 -10.89 8.91
C GLY A 742 -25.11 -12.24 8.52
N THR A 743 -23.90 -12.53 8.98
CA THR A 743 -23.21 -13.82 8.81
C THR A 743 -23.92 -14.98 9.54
N SER A 744 -24.69 -14.66 10.57
CA SER A 744 -25.50 -15.54 11.44
C SER A 744 -26.19 -16.67 10.67
N GLY A 745 -26.83 -16.32 9.55
CA GLY A 745 -27.67 -17.24 8.78
C GLY A 745 -26.89 -18.41 8.18
N ARG A 746 -25.64 -18.20 7.74
CA ARG A 746 -24.86 -19.24 7.05
C ARG A 746 -24.45 -20.38 7.99
N LEU A 747 -24.05 -20.05 9.21
CA LEU A 747 -23.65 -21.03 10.25
C LEU A 747 -24.82 -21.94 10.66
N LEU A 748 -26.04 -21.40 10.66
CA LEU A 748 -27.27 -22.15 10.94
C LEU A 748 -27.77 -22.92 9.70
N LEU A 749 -27.78 -22.30 8.51
CA LEU A 749 -28.30 -22.92 7.29
C LEU A 749 -27.44 -24.07 6.76
N GLN A 750 -26.10 -24.01 6.85
CA GLN A 750 -25.23 -24.99 6.21
C GLN A 750 -25.37 -26.42 6.79
N PRO A 751 -25.44 -26.66 8.11
CA PRO A 751 -25.73 -27.98 8.67
C PRO A 751 -27.09 -28.54 8.21
N LEU A 752 -28.14 -27.70 8.25
CA LEU A 752 -29.48 -28.06 7.80
C LEU A 752 -29.47 -28.48 6.32
N HIS A 753 -28.79 -27.72 5.45
CA HIS A 753 -28.76 -28.00 4.02
C HIS A 753 -28.05 -29.32 3.71
N LYS A 754 -27.00 -29.67 4.46
CA LYS A 754 -26.34 -30.99 4.36
C LYS A 754 -27.25 -32.12 4.83
N TYR A 755 -27.89 -31.97 6.00
CA TYR A 755 -28.76 -33.00 6.57
C TYR A 755 -29.91 -33.40 5.63
N PHE A 756 -30.50 -32.41 4.93
CA PHE A 756 -31.56 -32.65 3.93
C PHE A 756 -31.07 -33.36 2.65
N HIS A 757 -29.76 -33.37 2.39
CA HIS A 757 -29.11 -34.01 1.23
C HIS A 757 -28.24 -35.19 1.70
N GLY A 758 -28.82 -36.11 2.47
CA GLY A 758 -28.17 -37.36 2.88
C GLY A 758 -27.16 -37.27 4.03
N TYR A 759 -26.84 -36.10 4.60
CA TYR A 759 -25.92 -36.00 5.75
C TYR A 759 -26.63 -36.24 7.10
N ASN A 760 -27.28 -37.40 7.19
CA ASN A 760 -27.99 -37.94 8.36
C ASN A 760 -27.59 -39.42 8.55
N MET A 761 -27.86 -40.00 9.71
CA MET A 761 -27.39 -41.34 10.09
C MET A 761 -27.92 -42.46 9.18
N GLU A 762 -29.02 -42.22 8.47
CA GLU A 762 -29.72 -43.13 7.58
C GLU A 762 -29.39 -42.91 6.09
N GLU A 763 -28.53 -41.93 5.78
CA GLU A 763 -28.19 -41.47 4.42
C GLU A 763 -29.40 -41.05 3.54
N ASP A 764 -30.53 -40.67 4.16
CA ASP A 764 -31.81 -40.42 3.46
C ASP A 764 -31.82 -39.05 2.74
N GLU A 765 -32.19 -39.04 1.45
CA GLU A 765 -32.30 -37.82 0.63
C GLU A 765 -33.69 -37.17 0.82
N ILE A 766 -33.82 -36.42 1.92
CA ILE A 766 -35.05 -35.70 2.31
C ILE A 766 -35.46 -34.64 1.26
N GLY A 767 -34.48 -34.03 0.58
CA GLY A 767 -34.67 -33.11 -0.54
C GLY A 767 -34.74 -31.64 -0.13
N GLY A 768 -35.80 -30.93 -0.53
CA GLY A 768 -35.96 -29.50 -0.26
C GLY A 768 -36.34 -29.19 1.18
N PHE A 769 -35.92 -28.01 1.67
CA PHE A 769 -36.47 -27.45 2.92
C PHE A 769 -37.98 -27.25 2.81
N SER A 770 -38.73 -27.67 3.83
CA SER A 770 -40.15 -27.31 3.94
C SER A 770 -40.32 -25.97 4.65
N TYR A 771 -41.13 -25.09 4.05
CA TYR A 771 -41.31 -23.70 4.49
C TYR A 771 -42.55 -23.55 5.41
N PRO A 772 -42.59 -22.58 6.34
CA PRO A 772 -41.61 -21.51 6.53
C PRO A 772 -40.38 -21.97 7.34
N VAL A 773 -39.21 -21.41 7.01
CA VAL A 773 -38.02 -21.52 7.87
C VAL A 773 -38.21 -20.57 9.05
N SER A 774 -37.92 -21.05 10.26
CA SER A 774 -38.11 -20.28 11.49
C SER A 774 -36.82 -20.14 12.30
N LEU A 775 -36.61 -18.96 12.85
CA LEU A 775 -35.51 -18.60 13.74
C LEU A 775 -36.09 -18.16 15.09
N ARG A 776 -35.83 -18.95 16.12
CA ARG A 776 -36.24 -18.69 17.51
C ARG A 776 -35.03 -18.21 18.30
N TYR A 777 -35.22 -17.20 19.14
CA TYR A 777 -34.17 -16.69 20.03
C TYR A 777 -34.80 -16.16 21.33
N ARG A 778 -34.00 -16.10 22.40
CA ARG A 778 -34.46 -15.65 23.73
C ARG A 778 -34.58 -14.12 23.74
N LEU A 779 -35.65 -13.59 24.36
CA LEU A 779 -35.84 -12.14 24.45
C LEU A 779 -34.76 -11.48 25.32
N PHE A 780 -34.25 -10.31 24.90
CA PHE A 780 -33.06 -9.62 25.43
C PHE A 780 -33.16 -9.11 26.89
N PHE A 781 -34.25 -9.38 27.62
CA PHE A 781 -34.51 -8.79 28.93
C PHE A 781 -34.77 -9.86 29.99
N GLU A 782 -33.81 -10.06 30.89
CA GLU A 782 -33.97 -10.93 32.06
C GLU A 782 -33.94 -10.09 33.33
N HIS A 783 -35.04 -10.12 34.10
CA HIS A 783 -35.23 -9.33 35.33
C HIS A 783 -34.97 -7.81 35.18
N GLY A 784 -35.21 -7.26 33.98
CA GLY A 784 -34.98 -5.83 33.69
C GLY A 784 -33.52 -5.45 33.42
N LYS A 785 -32.64 -6.43 33.19
CA LYS A 785 -31.29 -6.21 32.64
C LYS A 785 -31.22 -6.66 31.18
N GLU A 786 -30.48 -5.92 30.38
CA GLU A 786 -30.11 -6.30 29.02
C GLU A 786 -29.01 -7.39 29.09
N VAL A 787 -29.12 -8.41 28.25
CA VAL A 787 -28.15 -9.50 28.11
C VAL A 787 -27.23 -9.19 26.94
N ASP A 788 -25.92 -9.48 27.07
CA ASP A 788 -24.96 -9.31 25.99
C ASP A 788 -25.36 -10.15 24.76
N VAL A 789 -25.26 -9.55 23.57
CA VAL A 789 -25.67 -10.18 22.30
C VAL A 789 -24.85 -11.45 22.03
N CYS A 790 -23.61 -11.52 22.50
CA CYS A 790 -22.71 -12.66 22.32
C CYS A 790 -23.21 -13.97 22.96
N ASP A 791 -24.01 -13.87 24.03
CA ASP A 791 -24.53 -15.03 24.77
C ASP A 791 -25.92 -15.50 24.30
N ALA A 792 -26.51 -14.85 23.30
CA ALA A 792 -27.82 -15.21 22.77
C ALA A 792 -27.76 -16.51 21.95
N LEU A 793 -28.44 -17.55 22.44
CA LEU A 793 -28.63 -18.81 21.71
C LEU A 793 -29.73 -18.65 20.64
N TYR A 794 -29.36 -18.84 19.37
CA TYR A 794 -30.28 -18.87 18.24
C TYR A 794 -30.59 -20.32 17.83
N GLU A 795 -31.88 -20.62 17.63
CA GLU A 795 -32.38 -21.91 17.16
C GLU A 795 -33.04 -21.75 15.78
N MET A 796 -32.38 -22.21 14.72
CA MET A 796 -33.01 -22.25 13.38
C MET A 796 -33.68 -23.61 13.18
N SER A 797 -35.01 -23.61 13.00
CA SER A 797 -35.84 -24.81 12.86
C SER A 797 -36.44 -24.89 11.44
N VAL A 798 -36.31 -26.05 10.79
CA VAL A 798 -36.88 -26.38 9.48
C VAL A 798 -37.80 -27.59 9.62
N ALA A 799 -38.96 -27.54 8.98
CA ALA A 799 -39.92 -28.64 8.96
C ALA A 799 -39.48 -29.75 8.00
N LEU A 800 -39.88 -31.00 8.29
CA LEU A 800 -39.78 -32.09 7.32
C LEU A 800 -40.99 -32.09 6.36
N PRO A 801 -40.83 -32.59 5.13
CA PRO A 801 -41.95 -32.73 4.19
C PRO A 801 -43.06 -33.65 4.72
N ALA A 802 -44.27 -33.51 4.17
CA ALA A 802 -45.45 -34.27 4.62
C ALA A 802 -45.31 -35.80 4.51
N SER A 803 -44.34 -36.31 3.74
CA SER A 803 -43.95 -37.73 3.68
C SER A 803 -43.41 -38.28 5.01
N TYR A 804 -42.97 -37.42 5.93
CA TYR A 804 -42.45 -37.79 7.25
C TYR A 804 -43.49 -37.65 8.38
N ALA A 805 -44.76 -37.41 8.06
CA ALA A 805 -45.84 -37.34 9.06
C ALA A 805 -45.96 -38.64 9.89
N ASP A 806 -45.89 -39.79 9.20
CA ASP A 806 -45.99 -41.13 9.79
C ASP A 806 -44.65 -41.91 9.78
N ARG A 807 -43.53 -41.23 9.46
CA ARG A 807 -42.18 -41.81 9.55
C ARG A 807 -41.47 -41.38 10.84
N GLU A 808 -40.41 -42.10 11.16
CA GLU A 808 -39.37 -41.65 12.08
C GLU A 808 -38.52 -40.56 11.41
N ILE A 809 -37.81 -39.76 12.21
CA ILE A 809 -36.96 -38.66 11.74
C ILE A 809 -35.52 -39.18 11.62
N PRO A 810 -34.82 -39.03 10.48
CA PRO A 810 -33.42 -39.39 10.37
C PRO A 810 -32.57 -38.66 11.42
N GLU A 811 -31.62 -39.33 12.07
CA GLU A 811 -30.86 -38.75 13.18
C GLU A 811 -29.71 -37.86 12.65
N PRO A 812 -29.52 -36.63 13.16
CA PRO A 812 -28.47 -35.74 12.68
C PRO A 812 -27.05 -36.19 13.07
N ILE A 813 -26.14 -36.21 12.10
CA ILE A 813 -24.70 -36.46 12.34
C ILE A 813 -24.03 -35.28 13.09
N ALA A 814 -24.55 -34.07 12.92
CA ALA A 814 -23.95 -32.85 13.48
C ALA A 814 -24.38 -32.61 14.94
N GLU A 815 -23.41 -32.56 15.87
CA GLU A 815 -23.62 -32.39 17.33
C GLU A 815 -24.56 -31.25 17.74
N LYS A 816 -24.62 -30.16 16.96
CA LYS A 816 -25.48 -28.99 17.23
C LYS A 816 -26.87 -29.07 16.61
N MET A 817 -27.17 -30.12 15.85
CA MET A 817 -28.49 -30.40 15.28
C MET A 817 -29.28 -31.40 16.12
N LYS A 818 -30.59 -31.18 16.21
CA LYS A 818 -31.54 -31.99 17.00
C LYS A 818 -32.86 -32.13 16.28
N THR A 819 -33.54 -33.25 16.47
CA THR A 819 -34.90 -33.51 15.97
C THR A 819 -35.97 -32.84 16.86
N PHE A 820 -37.17 -32.62 16.32
CA PHE A 820 -38.31 -32.13 17.11
C PHE A 820 -39.66 -32.60 16.58
N GLU A 821 -40.62 -32.82 17.50
CA GLU A 821 -42.05 -32.74 17.21
C GLU A 821 -42.67 -31.59 18.01
N ARG A 822 -43.40 -30.68 17.36
CA ARG A 822 -44.17 -29.61 18.01
C ARG A 822 -45.66 -29.77 17.71
N ASN A 823 -46.48 -29.74 18.76
CA ASN A 823 -47.93 -29.66 18.63
C ASN A 823 -48.38 -28.29 18.09
N GLY A 824 -49.60 -28.22 17.57
CA GLY A 824 -50.12 -27.01 16.95
C GLY A 824 -50.09 -25.80 17.88
N THR A 825 -49.48 -24.72 17.44
CA THR A 825 -49.08 -23.58 18.28
C THR A 825 -49.75 -22.29 17.81
N TYR A 826 -50.29 -21.51 18.75
CA TYR A 826 -50.85 -20.19 18.47
C TYR A 826 -49.80 -19.10 18.70
N MET A 827 -49.75 -18.10 17.83
CA MET A 827 -48.80 -16.98 17.90
C MET A 827 -49.47 -15.68 17.51
N TYR A 828 -48.98 -14.57 18.07
CA TYR A 828 -49.27 -13.22 17.58
C TYR A 828 -48.10 -12.75 16.72
N VAL A 829 -48.37 -12.22 15.52
CA VAL A 829 -47.35 -11.86 14.53
C VAL A 829 -47.59 -10.49 13.91
N VAL A 830 -46.50 -9.76 13.68
CA VAL A 830 -46.43 -8.57 12.81
C VAL A 830 -45.71 -8.96 11.52
N ALA A 831 -46.20 -8.44 10.38
CA ALA A 831 -45.58 -8.64 9.09
C ALA A 831 -44.58 -7.50 8.78
N VAL A 832 -43.42 -7.86 8.25
CA VAL A 832 -42.35 -6.94 7.84
C VAL A 832 -41.97 -7.25 6.39
N SER A 833 -42.21 -6.30 5.51
CA SER A 833 -41.77 -6.31 4.11
C SER A 833 -40.36 -5.72 3.99
N GLY A 834 -39.47 -6.33 3.21
CA GLY A 834 -38.13 -5.79 2.97
C GLY A 834 -37.05 -6.29 3.94
N ILE A 835 -35.99 -5.49 4.11
CA ILE A 835 -34.93 -5.75 5.09
C ILE A 835 -35.49 -5.55 6.51
N TYR A 836 -35.15 -6.47 7.41
CA TYR A 836 -35.25 -6.25 8.86
C TYR A 836 -33.84 -6.25 9.46
N SER A 837 -33.51 -5.21 10.24
CA SER A 837 -32.30 -5.18 11.07
C SER A 837 -32.60 -5.72 12.47
N GLN A 838 -31.59 -5.88 13.34
CA GLN A 838 -31.84 -6.12 14.76
C GLN A 838 -32.66 -5.00 15.41
N GLU A 839 -32.49 -3.76 14.97
CA GLU A 839 -33.29 -2.62 15.43
C GLU A 839 -34.75 -2.75 14.96
N THR A 840 -35.01 -3.14 13.71
CA THR A 840 -36.36 -3.47 13.22
C THR A 840 -37.01 -4.59 14.03
N ILE A 841 -36.23 -5.62 14.40
CA ILE A 841 -36.71 -6.71 15.26
C ILE A 841 -37.06 -6.19 16.67
N LYS A 842 -36.16 -5.43 17.31
CA LYS A 842 -36.38 -4.86 18.65
C LYS A 842 -37.62 -3.95 18.65
N ASP A 843 -37.74 -3.05 17.68
CA ASP A 843 -38.87 -2.14 17.46
C ASP A 843 -40.20 -2.89 17.30
N LYS A 844 -40.29 -3.80 16.32
CA LYS A 844 -41.55 -4.52 16.03
C LYS A 844 -41.95 -5.48 17.15
N THR A 845 -40.98 -6.08 17.84
CA THR A 845 -41.25 -6.92 19.03
C THR A 845 -41.74 -6.07 20.21
N TYR A 846 -41.15 -4.89 20.43
CA TYR A 846 -41.59 -3.96 21.47
C TYR A 846 -43.00 -3.42 21.20
N HIS A 847 -43.29 -2.99 19.97
CA HIS A 847 -44.63 -2.53 19.60
C HIS A 847 -45.67 -3.64 19.70
N LEU A 848 -45.35 -4.88 19.29
CA LEU A 848 -46.25 -6.03 19.51
C LEU A 848 -46.51 -6.30 21.00
N LEU A 849 -45.50 -6.19 21.87
CA LEU A 849 -45.68 -6.31 23.33
C LEU A 849 -46.61 -5.23 23.90
N VAL A 850 -46.51 -3.99 23.40
CA VAL A 850 -47.37 -2.87 23.81
C VAL A 850 -48.81 -3.12 23.36
N ASP A 851 -49.04 -3.47 22.09
CA ASP A 851 -50.38 -3.70 21.53
C ASP A 851 -51.08 -4.89 22.22
N LEU A 852 -50.38 -6.01 22.44
CA LEU A 852 -50.92 -7.16 23.18
C LEU A 852 -51.27 -6.80 24.63
N THR A 853 -50.52 -5.91 25.26
CA THR A 853 -50.82 -5.43 26.63
C THR A 853 -52.09 -4.56 26.65
N GLN A 854 -52.31 -3.73 25.62
CA GLN A 854 -53.52 -2.92 25.47
C GLN A 854 -54.77 -3.80 25.23
N GLU A 855 -54.66 -4.80 24.36
CA GLU A 855 -55.74 -5.77 24.07
C GLU A 855 -55.92 -6.86 25.15
N HIS A 856 -55.14 -6.81 26.24
CA HIS A 856 -55.17 -7.75 27.37
C HIS A 856 -54.90 -9.23 26.99
N LEU A 857 -54.04 -9.46 25.99
CA LEU A 857 -53.68 -10.77 25.47
C LEU A 857 -52.37 -11.29 26.11
N THR A 858 -52.33 -12.56 26.51
CA THR A 858 -51.16 -13.15 27.21
C THR A 858 -50.28 -14.03 26.31
N ILE A 859 -48.98 -14.09 26.66
CA ILE A 859 -47.91 -14.71 25.88
C ILE A 859 -46.89 -15.44 26.76
N GLU A 860 -46.22 -16.43 26.18
CA GLU A 860 -45.07 -17.11 26.78
C GLU A 860 -43.85 -16.17 26.75
N ARG A 861 -43.50 -15.58 27.90
CA ARG A 861 -42.64 -14.38 28.02
C ARG A 861 -41.16 -14.51 27.61
N TYR A 862 -40.70 -15.62 27.06
CA TYR A 862 -39.26 -15.92 26.96
C TYR A 862 -38.67 -16.01 25.55
N TYR A 863 -39.49 -16.12 24.49
CA TYR A 863 -38.99 -16.34 23.13
C TYR A 863 -39.70 -15.47 22.08
N SER A 864 -38.91 -14.90 21.18
CA SER A 864 -39.38 -14.38 19.90
C SER A 864 -39.13 -15.42 18.81
N VAL A 865 -40.04 -15.48 17.84
CA VAL A 865 -39.92 -16.33 16.65
C VAL A 865 -40.05 -15.45 15.41
N ILE A 866 -39.03 -15.48 14.57
CA ILE A 866 -39.01 -14.88 13.24
C ILE A 866 -39.20 -16.01 12.24
N PHE A 867 -40.07 -15.86 11.24
CA PHE A 867 -40.22 -16.86 10.18
C PHE A 867 -40.53 -16.22 8.83
N THR A 868 -40.14 -16.90 7.76
CA THR A 868 -40.44 -16.49 6.39
C THR A 868 -40.74 -17.71 5.50
N TYR A 869 -41.64 -17.51 4.54
CA TYR A 869 -41.92 -18.45 3.46
C TYR A 869 -40.96 -18.31 2.27
N ASP A 870 -40.10 -17.30 2.29
CA ASP A 870 -39.21 -16.95 1.19
C ASP A 870 -37.96 -17.84 1.22
N PRO A 871 -37.61 -18.50 0.09
CA PRO A 871 -36.37 -19.24 -0.01
C PRO A 871 -35.11 -18.39 0.26
N PRO A 872 -33.99 -19.02 0.67
CA PRO A 872 -32.69 -18.35 0.66
C PRO A 872 -32.41 -17.72 -0.71
N PHE A 873 -32.07 -16.43 -0.67
CA PHE A 873 -31.75 -15.55 -1.81
C PHE A 873 -32.95 -15.04 -2.66
N THR A 874 -34.20 -15.07 -2.17
CA THR A 874 -35.32 -14.27 -2.74
C THR A 874 -35.01 -12.76 -2.73
N ASP A 875 -35.52 -11.98 -3.69
CA ASP A 875 -35.35 -10.51 -3.71
C ASP A 875 -35.86 -9.89 -2.40
N ILE A 876 -35.03 -9.05 -1.79
CA ILE A 876 -35.30 -8.36 -0.53
C ILE A 876 -36.63 -7.61 -0.55
N GLU A 877 -36.95 -6.90 -1.64
CA GLU A 877 -38.18 -6.10 -1.74
C GLU A 877 -39.46 -6.96 -1.82
N GLU A 878 -39.33 -8.22 -2.22
CA GLU A 878 -40.45 -9.18 -2.28
C GLU A 878 -40.61 -9.99 -0.99
N ARG A 879 -39.62 -10.00 -0.08
CA ARG A 879 -39.67 -10.82 1.15
C ARG A 879 -40.73 -10.33 2.13
N MET A 880 -41.49 -11.29 2.65
CA MET A 880 -42.44 -11.12 3.75
C MET A 880 -41.99 -11.94 4.95
N THR A 881 -41.35 -11.27 5.90
CA THR A 881 -40.94 -11.86 7.18
C THR A 881 -41.99 -11.59 8.25
N TYR A 882 -42.28 -12.57 9.08
CA TYR A 882 -43.17 -12.45 10.22
C TYR A 882 -42.36 -12.51 11.51
N ILE A 883 -42.57 -11.54 12.40
CA ILE A 883 -41.97 -11.47 13.73
C ILE A 883 -43.10 -11.69 14.74
N GLY A 884 -42.94 -12.62 15.68
CA GLY A 884 -44.02 -12.96 16.58
C GLY A 884 -43.65 -13.58 17.91
N LEU A 885 -44.67 -13.64 18.77
CA LEU A 885 -44.62 -14.08 20.17
C LEU A 885 -45.63 -15.22 20.36
N VAL A 886 -45.24 -16.23 21.15
CA VAL A 886 -46.06 -17.43 21.37
C VAL A 886 -47.21 -17.10 22.34
N LYS A 887 -48.44 -17.48 21.99
CA LYS A 887 -49.63 -17.29 22.82
C LYS A 887 -49.64 -18.28 23.98
N GLU A 888 -49.97 -17.81 25.17
CA GLU A 888 -50.03 -18.64 26.37
C GLU A 888 -51.19 -19.66 26.30
N SER A 889 -50.95 -20.90 26.74
CA SER A 889 -51.93 -21.98 26.63
C SER A 889 -53.00 -21.91 27.73
N GLN A 890 -54.19 -21.42 27.39
CA GLN A 890 -55.35 -21.50 28.28
C GLN A 890 -55.97 -22.90 28.29
N ASN A 891 -55.37 -23.79 29.08
CA ASN A 891 -56.04 -24.95 29.68
C ASN A 891 -55.27 -25.38 30.92
N GLY A 892 -55.84 -25.12 32.09
CA GLY A 892 -55.39 -25.74 33.34
C GLY A 892 -56.23 -26.98 33.61
N ASP A 893 -55.60 -28.15 33.64
CA ASP A 893 -56.10 -29.31 34.36
C ASP A 893 -54.92 -30.05 35.01
N ASN A 894 -55.11 -30.59 36.20
CA ASN A 894 -54.01 -31.10 37.04
C ASN A 894 -53.77 -32.59 36.82
N SER A 895 -52.57 -32.95 36.40
CA SER A 895 -51.99 -34.28 36.66
C SER A 895 -50.51 -34.15 37.01
N GLU A 896 -50.07 -34.92 38.01
CA GLU A 896 -48.84 -34.67 38.75
C GLU A 896 -47.56 -35.14 38.03
N SER A 897 -46.45 -34.54 38.45
CA SER A 897 -45.07 -34.86 38.07
C SER A 897 -44.63 -36.30 38.37
N GLN A 898 -43.93 -36.93 37.42
CA GLN A 898 -42.91 -37.98 37.61
C GLN A 898 -42.04 -38.08 36.33
N ASP A 899 -40.72 -38.28 36.37
CA ASP A 899 -39.75 -38.04 37.45
C ASP A 899 -38.33 -37.86 36.83
N VAL A 900 -37.36 -37.34 37.59
CA VAL A 900 -36.02 -36.99 37.09
C VAL A 900 -35.01 -38.13 37.27
N GLY A 901 -34.61 -38.75 36.16
CA GLY A 901 -33.64 -39.85 36.11
C GLY A 901 -32.15 -39.43 36.14
N THR A 902 -31.66 -38.69 37.14
CA THR A 902 -30.21 -38.45 37.31
C THR A 902 -29.60 -39.34 38.39
N SER A 903 -28.67 -40.22 37.99
CA SER A 903 -27.93 -41.09 38.92
C SER A 903 -26.88 -40.29 39.71
N LYS A 904 -26.94 -40.37 41.05
CA LYS A 904 -25.97 -39.70 41.94
C LYS A 904 -24.70 -40.52 42.12
N GLY A 905 -23.58 -40.02 41.58
CA GLY A 905 -22.27 -40.24 42.19
C GLY A 905 -22.23 -39.56 43.57
N LYS A 906 -21.70 -40.24 44.59
CA LYS A 906 -21.57 -39.69 45.95
C LYS A 906 -20.16 -39.16 46.19
N GLU A 907 -20.07 -37.96 46.76
CA GLU A 907 -19.13 -37.73 47.86
C GLU A 907 -19.76 -36.76 48.88
N GLN A 908 -19.13 -36.58 50.04
CA GLN A 908 -19.84 -36.32 51.31
C GLN A 908 -19.02 -35.45 52.28
N VAL A 909 -19.67 -34.89 53.32
CA VAL A 909 -19.07 -34.25 54.53
C VAL A 909 -18.57 -32.79 54.28
N LYS A 910 -18.92 -31.74 55.06
CA LYS A 910 -19.75 -31.61 56.29
C LYS A 910 -20.41 -30.20 56.42
N GLN A 911 -21.29 -30.04 57.41
CA GLN A 911 -21.97 -28.80 57.81
C GLN A 911 -21.12 -27.88 58.71
N GLN A 912 -21.37 -26.56 58.67
CA GLN A 912 -21.58 -25.59 59.78
C GLN A 912 -21.39 -24.14 59.25
N GLN A 913 -22.07 -23.08 59.73
CA GLN A 913 -23.09 -23.00 60.78
C GLN A 913 -24.10 -21.83 60.57
N ASP A 914 -25.32 -22.07 61.07
CA ASP A 914 -26.41 -21.21 61.53
C ASP A 914 -26.11 -19.73 61.86
N ASP A 915 -27.03 -18.83 61.46
CA ASP A 915 -27.99 -18.14 62.36
C ASP A 915 -29.27 -17.74 61.57
#